data_AF-A0A841T2C9-F1
#
_entry.id   AF-A0A841T2C9-F1
#
_cell.length_a   1.000
_cell.length_b   1.000
_cell.length_c   1.000
_cell.angle_alpha   90.00
_cell.angle_beta   90.00
_cell.angle_gamma   90.00
#
_symmetry.space_group_name_H-M   'P 1'
#
loop_
_entity.id
_entity.type
_entity.pdbx_description
1 polymer ?
#
loop_
_entity_poly.entity_id
_entity_poly.type
_entity_poly.pdbx_seq_one_letter_code
_entity_poly.pdbx_strand_id
1 'polypeptide(L)'
;MGKRKMGIRIWATAIALTLAFGGGIVPAQQASALTASGALGPLTPKDVVYQIITDRFVDGDTSNNVPSGSSSALFDDSNSDGIGDGDDLKLYQGGDWQGIIDKIPYLKDMGVTAVWISAPYENRDTAINDYQSGGGVNVWTSFHGYHVRNYFATNKHFGMMQEFEELRDALHDNGMKIVIDFVSNHTSRWQNPTSGFSAEDGKLYEPDKDGSGNYVFDSNGNPVDYNNDGNLENLLADPNNDVNGWFHGIGDRGSDSSRFGYRHKDLGSLADFSQENGAVAAYLEKAALFWKSKGVDGFRHDATLHENPAFVKGFKDAVDSASGGPVSHFGEFFIGRPDPKYDEYQSFPDRTGVNNLDFEFFRAATNAFGSFSETMSAFGSMLTATSADYEYENQAVTFLDNHDVTRFRYIQPNNKPYHAALAALLTSRGTPNIYYGTEQYLTSADSSDIAGRVFMQTESTFDTTTTAYQTIKKLSALRQANEAVAFGTTDILYSTNDVLVYKRQFYDKQVIVAINRQPDQSFTVPAINTTLPTGTYSDTLDGLLYGSSATVSTVNGQNRIASFTLSGGEVNVWSYNPDLGTSVPRLGDVVSTMGRAGNTVYIYGTGLGGTVSVKFDTTAATVVSNSNNVIEAIVPSVAAGVRQITVTKGSNVSNPFRYEVLSDDQVQVIFKVNASTALGQNIYVVGSIPELGSWDPAKASEAFLNPNYPEWFLPVSVPKGTTFQYKFIKKDGAGNVIWEGGSNRTFTSSSSSAGSSDTGTLTWQ
;
A
#
# COMPACT_ATOMS: atom_id res chain seq x y z
N MET A 1 -43.75 -6.11 63.45
CA MET A 1 -44.53 -7.32 63.13
C MET A 1 -44.96 -7.24 61.67
N GLY A 2 -44.56 -8.21 60.86
CA GLY A 2 -44.53 -8.06 59.41
C GLY A 2 -45.81 -8.33 58.63
N LYS A 3 -45.63 -8.14 57.31
CA LYS A 3 -46.31 -8.72 56.14
C LYS A 3 -47.33 -7.85 55.39
N ARG A 4 -46.90 -7.58 54.15
CA ARG A 4 -47.61 -7.59 52.84
C ARG A 4 -48.61 -6.48 52.53
N LYS A 5 -48.28 -5.71 51.49
CA LYS A 5 -49.25 -5.13 50.54
C LYS A 5 -48.72 -5.21 49.11
N MET A 6 -49.59 -5.64 48.20
CA MET A 6 -49.48 -5.54 46.75
C MET A 6 -50.88 -5.14 46.24
N GLY A 7 -50.94 -4.29 45.21
CA GLY A 7 -52.19 -3.76 44.61
C GLY A 7 -51.97 -2.30 44.16
N ILE A 8 -51.39 -2.04 42.98
CA ILE A 8 -51.97 -1.98 41.62
C ILE A 8 -52.50 -0.58 41.25
N ARG A 9 -51.68 0.07 40.39
CA ARG A 9 -51.91 0.83 39.14
C ARG A 9 -53.00 1.90 39.02
N ILE A 10 -52.56 3.07 38.54
CA ILE A 10 -53.36 4.12 37.90
C ILE A 10 -52.88 4.31 36.44
N TRP A 11 -53.89 4.44 35.56
CA TRP A 11 -53.99 4.83 34.14
C TRP A 11 -53.67 6.34 33.92
N ALA A 12 -53.40 6.96 32.77
CA ALA A 12 -53.15 6.62 31.37
C ALA A 12 -52.78 7.92 30.58
N THR A 13 -52.12 7.74 29.43
CA THR A 13 -52.13 8.48 28.13
C THR A 13 -52.11 10.01 27.98
N ALA A 14 -51.18 10.54 27.16
CA ALA A 14 -51.37 10.86 25.72
C ALA A 14 -50.10 11.55 25.10
N ILE A 15 -49.38 10.91 24.17
CA ILE A 15 -49.33 11.12 22.69
C ILE A 15 -48.61 12.41 22.22
N ALA A 16 -47.44 12.21 21.59
CA ALA A 16 -47.01 12.98 20.42
C ALA A 16 -46.31 12.02 19.42
N LEU A 17 -46.75 12.09 18.17
CA LEU A 17 -46.46 11.21 17.06
C LEU A 17 -45.22 11.74 16.30
N THR A 18 -44.21 10.91 16.06
CA THR A 18 -43.17 11.16 15.03
C THR A 18 -42.98 9.90 14.22
N LEU A 19 -43.19 10.03 12.90
CA LEU A 19 -42.97 8.98 11.92
C LEU A 19 -41.47 8.63 11.87
N ALA A 20 -41.13 7.38 12.14
CA ALA A 20 -39.84 6.80 11.81
C ALA A 20 -39.97 6.10 10.45
N PHE A 21 -39.25 6.60 9.44
CA PHE A 21 -38.95 5.85 8.23
C PHE A 21 -37.85 4.83 8.57
N GLY A 22 -38.06 3.58 8.12
CA GLY A 22 -37.21 2.44 8.43
C GLY A 22 -35.80 2.58 7.85
N GLY A 23 -34.81 2.56 8.74
CA GLY A 23 -33.45 2.12 8.44
C GLY A 23 -33.35 0.63 8.74
N GLY A 24 -32.81 -0.13 7.78
CA GLY A 24 -32.52 -1.55 7.94
C GLY A 24 -31.60 -1.81 9.13
N ILE A 25 -31.94 -2.83 9.89
CA ILE A 25 -31.17 -3.31 11.04
C ILE A 25 -30.00 -4.12 10.48
N VAL A 26 -28.78 -3.59 10.60
CA VAL A 26 -27.55 -4.37 10.39
C VAL A 26 -27.35 -5.27 11.63
N PRO A 27 -27.15 -6.58 11.50
CA PRO A 27 -26.92 -7.47 12.65
C PRO A 27 -25.69 -7.02 13.46
N ALA A 28 -25.87 -6.92 14.77
CA ALA A 28 -24.96 -6.30 15.74
C ALA A 28 -23.68 -7.10 16.08
N GLN A 29 -23.13 -7.86 15.13
CA GLN A 29 -21.84 -8.57 15.28
C GLN A 29 -20.78 -8.18 14.23
N GLN A 30 -21.13 -7.35 13.24
CA GLN A 30 -20.19 -6.79 12.26
C GLN A 30 -19.88 -5.30 12.50
N ALA A 31 -20.33 -4.72 13.62
CA ALA A 31 -20.22 -3.28 13.89
C ALA A 31 -19.62 -2.93 15.27
N SER A 32 -18.95 -3.86 15.95
CA SER A 32 -18.25 -3.59 17.21
C SER A 32 -16.74 -3.79 17.12
N ALA A 33 -16.11 -3.05 16.22
CA ALA A 33 -14.72 -2.60 16.30
C ALA A 33 -14.63 -1.35 15.39
N LEU A 34 -13.87 -0.33 15.78
CA LEU A 34 -13.73 1.00 15.13
C LEU A 34 -14.62 2.15 15.61
N THR A 35 -15.01 2.17 16.89
CA THR A 35 -15.26 3.46 17.59
C THR A 35 -14.59 3.56 18.96
N ALA A 36 -13.74 2.60 19.34
CA ALA A 36 -12.87 2.76 20.51
C ALA A 36 -11.68 3.64 20.12
N SER A 37 -11.32 4.58 20.98
CA SER A 37 -10.25 5.57 20.82
C SER A 37 -8.82 4.99 20.77
N GLY A 38 -8.60 3.91 20.01
CA GLY A 38 -7.33 3.16 19.90
C GLY A 38 -6.76 3.00 18.49
N ALA A 39 -7.51 3.34 17.43
CA ALA A 39 -6.99 3.28 16.06
C ALA A 39 -5.88 4.32 15.85
N LEU A 40 -4.72 3.89 15.34
CA LEU A 40 -3.54 4.75 15.13
C LEU A 40 -3.65 5.59 13.84
N GLY A 41 -4.64 5.29 13.01
CA GLY A 41 -4.84 5.90 11.69
C GLY A 41 -3.89 5.33 10.63
N PRO A 42 -3.99 5.79 9.39
CA PRO A 42 -3.15 5.31 8.29
C PRO A 42 -1.66 5.59 8.53
N LEU A 43 -0.80 4.85 7.82
CA LEU A 43 0.60 5.21 7.62
C LEU A 43 0.74 6.66 7.15
N THR A 44 1.81 7.28 7.62
CA THR A 44 2.24 8.61 7.23
C THR A 44 3.72 8.56 6.84
N PRO A 45 4.23 9.58 6.14
CA PRO A 45 5.66 9.71 5.85
C PRO A 45 6.56 9.81 7.11
N LYS A 46 5.99 9.97 8.32
CA LYS A 46 6.77 9.86 9.56
C LYS A 46 7.09 8.41 9.93
N ASP A 47 6.32 7.45 9.43
CA ASP A 47 6.46 6.05 9.80
C ASP A 47 7.71 5.40 9.22
N VAL A 48 8.16 4.33 9.88
CA VAL A 48 9.15 3.39 9.35
C VAL A 48 8.51 2.01 9.36
N VAL A 49 8.31 1.48 8.15
CA VAL A 49 7.68 0.18 7.91
C VAL A 49 8.74 -0.90 8.00
N TYR A 50 8.43 -1.99 8.69
CA TYR A 50 9.23 -3.21 8.73
C TYR A 50 8.42 -4.35 8.11
N GLN A 51 8.88 -4.85 6.96
CA GLN A 51 8.20 -5.88 6.19
C GLN A 51 8.66 -7.27 6.62
N ILE A 52 7.69 -8.10 6.99
CA ILE A 52 7.87 -9.45 7.52
C ILE A 52 7.17 -10.44 6.58
N ILE A 53 7.91 -11.45 6.10
CA ILE A 53 7.27 -12.69 5.66
C ILE A 53 7.01 -13.51 6.92
N THR A 54 5.74 -13.71 7.26
CA THR A 54 5.34 -14.28 8.55
C THR A 54 6.02 -15.61 8.83
N ASP A 55 5.94 -16.55 7.89
CA ASP A 55 6.57 -17.89 7.96
C ASP A 55 8.10 -17.87 8.18
N ARG A 56 8.76 -16.76 7.88
CA ARG A 56 10.23 -16.65 7.84
C ARG A 56 10.81 -15.80 8.95
N PHE A 57 10.00 -15.37 9.91
CA PHE A 57 10.46 -14.47 10.96
C PHE A 57 10.84 -15.21 12.24
N VAL A 58 9.86 -15.62 13.03
CA VAL A 58 10.03 -16.30 14.32
C VAL A 58 8.86 -17.24 14.52
N ASP A 59 9.13 -18.47 14.91
CA ASP A 59 8.17 -19.46 15.36
C ASP A 59 7.92 -19.24 16.86
N GLY A 60 6.75 -18.66 17.18
CA GLY A 60 6.33 -18.37 18.54
C GLY A 60 5.40 -19.42 19.14
N ASP A 61 4.73 -20.22 18.30
CA ASP A 61 3.83 -21.30 18.67
C ASP A 61 3.98 -22.51 17.75
N THR A 62 4.90 -23.40 18.13
CA THR A 62 5.16 -24.65 17.40
C THR A 62 3.94 -25.58 17.26
N SER A 63 2.85 -25.34 18.00
CA SER A 63 1.63 -26.16 17.88
C SER A 63 0.87 -25.92 16.58
N ASN A 64 1.14 -24.81 15.89
CA ASN A 64 0.53 -24.46 14.61
C ASN A 64 1.44 -24.75 13.38
N ASN A 65 2.65 -25.30 13.58
CA ASN A 65 3.56 -25.64 12.48
C ASN A 65 2.97 -26.67 11.51
N VAL A 66 2.28 -27.69 12.05
CA VAL A 66 1.52 -28.69 11.29
C VAL A 66 0.08 -28.72 11.81
N PRO A 67 -0.77 -27.79 11.35
CA PRO A 67 -2.16 -27.69 11.78
C PRO A 67 -2.96 -28.95 11.50
N SER A 68 -4.09 -29.11 12.20
CA SER A 68 -5.00 -30.23 11.94
C SER A 68 -5.43 -30.26 10.47
N GLY A 69 -5.34 -31.45 9.85
CA GLY A 69 -5.65 -31.66 8.45
C GLY A 69 -4.52 -31.30 7.45
N SER A 70 -3.45 -30.63 7.89
CA SER A 70 -2.27 -30.37 7.07
C SER A 70 -1.35 -31.59 6.99
N SER A 71 -0.60 -31.71 5.91
CA SER A 71 0.44 -32.73 5.78
C SER A 71 1.75 -32.22 6.37
N SER A 72 2.42 -33.03 7.19
CA SER A 72 3.78 -32.73 7.66
C SER A 72 4.81 -32.63 6.53
N ALA A 73 4.49 -33.10 5.32
CA ALA A 73 5.34 -32.93 4.14
C ALA A 73 5.38 -31.50 3.59
N LEU A 74 4.53 -30.60 4.11
CA LEU A 74 4.53 -29.18 3.76
C LEU A 74 5.39 -28.34 4.72
N PHE A 75 5.96 -28.96 5.75
CA PHE A 75 6.75 -28.31 6.78
C PHE A 75 8.22 -28.77 6.69
N ASP A 76 9.13 -27.81 6.78
CA ASP A 76 10.59 -27.98 6.68
C ASP A 76 11.18 -28.53 7.99
N ASP A 77 10.86 -29.79 8.31
CA ASP A 77 11.31 -30.48 9.53
C ASP A 77 11.84 -31.86 9.18
N SER A 78 13.07 -31.88 8.66
CA SER A 78 13.73 -33.10 8.19
C SER A 78 14.07 -34.06 9.33
N ASN A 79 14.20 -33.54 10.54
CA ASN A 79 14.63 -34.26 11.73
C ASN A 79 13.44 -34.73 12.61
N SER A 80 12.23 -34.24 12.32
CA SER A 80 10.95 -34.54 12.97
C SER A 80 10.87 -34.14 14.45
N ASP A 81 11.48 -33.01 14.82
CA ASP A 81 11.42 -32.45 16.19
C ASP A 81 10.32 -31.40 16.38
N GLY A 82 9.59 -31.05 15.31
CA GLY A 82 8.50 -30.08 15.31
C GLY A 82 8.96 -28.63 15.13
N ILE A 83 10.22 -28.39 14.79
CA ILE A 83 10.82 -27.07 14.58
C ILE A 83 11.30 -26.96 13.13
N GLY A 84 11.09 -25.79 12.51
CA GLY A 84 11.56 -25.55 11.15
C GLY A 84 13.09 -25.48 11.07
N ASP A 85 13.70 -26.26 10.18
CA ASP A 85 15.15 -26.36 10.00
C ASP A 85 15.73 -25.11 9.28
N GLY A 86 14.94 -24.46 8.40
CA GLY A 86 15.41 -23.32 7.62
C GLY A 86 16.08 -23.70 6.29
N ASP A 87 16.07 -24.98 5.93
CA ASP A 87 16.84 -25.57 4.83
C ASP A 87 16.08 -25.58 3.49
N ASP A 88 14.82 -26.05 3.44
CA ASP A 88 14.00 -26.00 2.21
C ASP A 88 13.10 -24.78 2.19
N LEU A 89 13.63 -23.70 1.61
CA LEU A 89 12.95 -22.40 1.47
C LEU A 89 11.63 -22.44 0.68
N LYS A 90 11.19 -23.59 0.15
CA LYS A 90 9.91 -23.77 -0.57
C LYS A 90 8.78 -24.27 0.33
N LEU A 91 9.10 -24.79 1.52
CA LEU A 91 8.16 -25.31 2.49
C LEU A 91 7.84 -24.25 3.56
N TYR A 92 6.84 -24.52 4.39
CA TYR A 92 6.60 -23.74 5.62
C TYR A 92 7.74 -24.00 6.61
N GLN A 93 8.17 -22.96 7.32
CA GLN A 93 9.27 -23.00 8.29
C GLN A 93 8.84 -22.62 9.71
N GLY A 94 7.57 -22.22 9.89
CA GLY A 94 6.92 -22.15 11.20
C GLY A 94 6.81 -20.75 11.79
N GLY A 95 7.26 -19.71 11.08
CA GLY A 95 7.08 -18.36 11.56
C GLY A 95 5.60 -17.95 11.64
N ASP A 96 5.21 -17.31 12.73
CA ASP A 96 3.80 -17.06 13.04
C ASP A 96 3.57 -15.71 13.74
N TRP A 97 2.31 -15.41 14.06
CA TRP A 97 1.94 -14.14 14.70
C TRP A 97 2.42 -14.02 16.14
N GLN A 98 2.52 -15.14 16.89
CA GLN A 98 3.09 -15.13 18.23
C GLN A 98 4.57 -14.73 18.20
N GLY A 99 5.32 -15.22 17.21
CA GLY A 99 6.72 -14.84 17.00
C GLY A 99 6.89 -13.36 16.67
N ILE A 100 5.95 -12.76 15.93
CA ILE A 100 5.93 -11.30 15.71
C ILE A 100 5.67 -10.57 17.04
N ILE A 101 4.68 -10.99 17.82
CA ILE A 101 4.36 -10.43 19.15
C ILE A 101 5.61 -10.45 20.05
N ASP A 102 6.30 -11.58 20.11
CA ASP A 102 7.51 -11.78 20.93
C ASP A 102 8.66 -10.83 20.55
N LYS A 103 8.69 -10.35 19.31
CA LYS A 103 9.70 -9.41 18.81
C LYS A 103 9.25 -7.95 18.75
N ILE A 104 8.03 -7.61 19.17
CA ILE A 104 7.60 -6.20 19.29
C ILE A 104 8.60 -5.36 20.10
N PRO A 105 9.17 -5.81 21.24
CA PRO A 105 10.19 -5.03 21.96
C PRO A 105 11.43 -4.71 21.12
N TYR A 106 11.88 -5.66 20.30
CA TYR A 106 13.02 -5.49 19.40
C TYR A 106 12.71 -4.48 18.28
N LEU A 107 11.57 -4.63 17.61
CA LEU A 107 11.14 -3.75 16.52
C LEU A 107 10.93 -2.31 17.03
N LYS A 108 10.29 -2.16 18.19
CA LYS A 108 10.02 -0.87 18.82
C LYS A 108 11.31 -0.16 19.24
N ASP A 109 12.26 -0.86 19.85
CA ASP A 109 13.54 -0.27 20.24
C ASP A 109 14.36 0.19 19.01
N MET A 110 14.23 -0.50 17.87
CA MET A 110 14.81 -0.09 16.59
C MET A 110 14.12 1.14 15.99
N GLY A 111 12.95 1.55 16.50
CA GLY A 111 12.19 2.69 16.00
C GLY A 111 11.25 2.37 14.84
N VAL A 112 10.88 1.09 14.67
CA VAL A 112 9.80 0.69 13.76
C VAL A 112 8.47 1.23 14.32
N THR A 113 7.63 1.78 13.45
CA THR A 113 6.29 2.30 13.81
C THR A 113 5.16 1.66 13.03
N ALA A 114 5.48 0.79 12.06
CA ALA A 114 4.51 -0.02 11.35
C ALA A 114 5.12 -1.36 10.95
N VAL A 115 4.34 -2.43 11.04
CA VAL A 115 4.71 -3.76 10.54
C VAL A 115 3.83 -4.07 9.33
N TRP A 116 4.47 -4.46 8.23
CA TRP A 116 3.79 -5.02 7.07
C TRP A 116 4.00 -6.54 7.07
N ILE A 117 2.91 -7.31 7.22
CA ILE A 117 2.96 -8.78 7.24
C ILE A 117 2.42 -9.39 5.94
N SER A 118 2.79 -10.65 5.70
CA SER A 118 2.18 -11.52 4.68
C SER A 118 0.66 -11.54 4.76
N ALA A 119 0.02 -11.96 3.66
CA ALA A 119 -1.42 -12.07 3.57
C ALA A 119 -1.96 -13.05 4.64
N PRO A 120 -2.85 -12.59 5.54
CA PRO A 120 -3.18 -13.31 6.77
C PRO A 120 -4.25 -14.40 6.59
N TYR A 121 -4.88 -14.45 5.42
CA TYR A 121 -6.02 -15.32 5.14
C TYR A 121 -5.61 -16.70 4.62
N GLU A 122 -6.56 -17.64 4.64
CA GLU A 122 -6.35 -19.02 4.27
C GLU A 122 -5.81 -19.14 2.83
N ASN A 123 -4.74 -19.93 2.72
CA ASN A 123 -4.05 -20.22 1.50
C ASN A 123 -4.20 -21.70 1.11
N ARG A 124 -3.89 -22.03 -0.14
CA ARG A 124 -3.82 -23.42 -0.60
C ARG A 124 -2.86 -24.22 0.30
N ASP A 125 -3.40 -25.18 1.03
CA ASP A 125 -2.68 -26.07 1.95
C ASP A 125 -2.43 -27.45 1.33
N THR A 126 -1.88 -27.46 0.11
CA THR A 126 -1.49 -28.68 -0.61
C THR A 126 -0.20 -28.45 -1.37
N ALA A 127 0.57 -29.52 -1.57
CA ALA A 127 1.81 -29.48 -2.36
C ALA A 127 1.57 -28.95 -3.78
N ILE A 128 2.47 -28.08 -4.23
CA ILE A 128 2.52 -27.53 -5.58
C ILE A 128 3.78 -28.09 -6.25
N ASN A 129 3.61 -29.04 -7.16
CA ASN A 129 4.72 -29.81 -7.72
C ASN A 129 5.21 -29.21 -9.05
N ASP A 130 6.48 -28.82 -9.10
CA ASP A 130 7.15 -28.42 -10.34
C ASP A 130 8.10 -29.52 -10.81
N TYR A 131 7.74 -30.14 -11.93
CA TYR A 131 8.51 -31.19 -12.57
C TYR A 131 9.69 -30.61 -13.35
N GLN A 132 10.89 -31.04 -12.99
CA GLN A 132 12.13 -30.58 -13.57
C GLN A 132 12.51 -31.42 -14.79
N SER A 133 13.22 -30.83 -15.76
CA SER A 133 13.66 -31.53 -16.99
C SER A 133 14.55 -32.74 -16.72
N GLY A 134 15.25 -32.77 -15.58
CA GLY A 134 16.06 -33.90 -15.10
C GLY A 134 15.29 -35.00 -14.36
N GLY A 135 13.97 -34.91 -14.27
CA GLY A 135 13.11 -35.89 -13.56
C GLY A 135 12.94 -35.65 -12.06
N GLY A 136 13.57 -34.60 -11.50
CA GLY A 136 13.31 -34.15 -10.13
C GLY A 136 11.98 -33.40 -9.99
N VAL A 137 11.52 -33.23 -8.75
CA VAL A 137 10.32 -32.45 -8.43
C VAL A 137 10.67 -31.44 -7.35
N ASN A 138 10.41 -30.16 -7.63
CA ASN A 138 10.41 -29.13 -6.59
C ASN A 138 9.00 -29.08 -5.99
N VAL A 139 8.90 -29.26 -4.68
CA VAL A 139 7.64 -29.17 -3.95
C VAL A 139 7.57 -27.78 -3.34
N TRP A 140 6.54 -27.03 -3.71
CA TRP A 140 6.26 -25.71 -3.17
C TRP A 140 5.03 -25.73 -2.28
N THR A 141 5.00 -24.81 -1.34
CA THR A 141 3.87 -24.52 -0.46
C THR A 141 3.44 -23.08 -0.63
N SER A 142 2.37 -22.70 0.05
CA SER A 142 1.84 -21.33 0.02
C SER A 142 2.33 -20.50 1.21
N PHE A 143 3.52 -20.79 1.74
CA PHE A 143 4.10 -20.13 2.93
C PHE A 143 4.12 -18.60 2.86
N HIS A 144 4.16 -18.05 1.65
CA HIS A 144 4.24 -16.62 1.39
C HIS A 144 2.89 -15.90 1.56
N GLY A 145 1.76 -16.61 1.49
CA GLY A 145 0.41 -16.04 1.65
C GLY A 145 -0.31 -15.62 0.35
N TYR A 146 0.29 -15.84 -0.82
CA TYR A 146 -0.21 -15.36 -2.13
C TYR A 146 -1.00 -16.38 -2.97
N HIS A 147 -1.35 -17.53 -2.41
CA HIS A 147 -2.21 -18.54 -3.03
C HIS A 147 -3.53 -18.63 -2.29
N VAL A 148 -4.33 -17.57 -2.41
CA VAL A 148 -5.59 -17.40 -1.67
C VAL A 148 -6.54 -18.56 -1.93
N ARG A 149 -7.17 -19.02 -0.86
CA ARG A 149 -8.21 -20.04 -0.86
C ARG A 149 -9.51 -19.54 -0.24
N ASN A 150 -9.44 -18.85 0.89
CA ASN A 150 -10.60 -18.23 1.55
C ASN A 150 -10.18 -16.96 2.31
N TYR A 151 -10.72 -15.80 1.91
CA TYR A 151 -10.39 -14.52 2.56
C TYR A 151 -10.96 -14.34 3.97
N PHE A 152 -11.95 -15.14 4.36
CA PHE A 152 -12.67 -15.00 5.64
C PHE A 152 -12.24 -16.04 6.68
N ALA A 153 -11.18 -16.78 6.40
CA ALA A 153 -10.49 -17.69 7.30
C ALA A 153 -9.02 -17.24 7.40
N THR A 154 -8.32 -17.55 8.48
CA THR A 154 -6.89 -17.26 8.62
C THR A 154 -6.04 -18.33 7.96
N ASN A 155 -4.79 -18.00 7.62
CA ASN A 155 -3.78 -19.03 7.39
C ASN A 155 -3.45 -19.69 8.74
N LYS A 156 -3.94 -20.92 8.94
CA LYS A 156 -3.77 -21.70 10.16
C LYS A 156 -2.32 -21.99 10.55
N HIS A 157 -1.35 -21.86 9.63
CA HIS A 157 0.09 -21.92 9.97
C HIS A 157 0.61 -20.63 10.62
N PHE A 158 -0.12 -19.52 10.54
CA PHE A 158 0.25 -18.26 11.19
C PHE A 158 -0.51 -18.03 12.50
N GLY A 159 -1.66 -18.68 12.65
CA GLY A 159 -2.55 -18.57 13.80
C GLY A 159 -4.04 -18.59 13.40
N MET A 160 -4.92 -18.66 14.39
CA MET A 160 -6.37 -18.52 14.19
C MET A 160 -6.78 -17.04 14.37
N MET A 161 -8.06 -16.74 14.17
CA MET A 161 -8.53 -15.34 14.15
C MET A 161 -8.25 -14.59 15.47
N GLN A 162 -8.30 -15.29 16.62
CA GLN A 162 -8.01 -14.67 17.90
C GLN A 162 -6.54 -14.22 17.99
N GLU A 163 -5.59 -15.04 17.54
CA GLU A 163 -4.17 -14.73 17.55
C GLU A 163 -3.84 -13.55 16.62
N PHE A 164 -4.56 -13.39 15.50
CA PHE A 164 -4.45 -12.19 14.65
C PHE A 164 -4.87 -10.93 15.41
N GLU A 165 -6.01 -10.99 16.11
CA GLU A 165 -6.53 -9.88 16.89
C GLU A 165 -5.60 -9.53 18.05
N GLU A 166 -4.96 -10.53 18.68
CA GLU A 166 -3.93 -10.36 19.70
C GLU A 166 -2.65 -9.71 19.14
N LEU A 167 -2.21 -10.09 17.93
CA LEU A 167 -1.08 -9.43 17.25
C LEU A 167 -1.37 -7.96 17.00
N ARG A 168 -2.53 -7.65 16.43
CA ARG A 168 -2.97 -6.27 16.20
C ARG A 168 -2.96 -5.49 17.51
N ASP A 169 -3.61 -6.00 18.55
CA ASP A 169 -3.72 -5.30 19.83
C ASP A 169 -2.33 -5.07 20.45
N ALA A 170 -1.45 -6.07 20.41
CA ALA A 170 -0.08 -5.92 20.90
C ALA A 170 0.73 -4.87 20.13
N LEU A 171 0.56 -4.77 18.81
CA LEU A 171 1.16 -3.72 17.99
C LEU A 171 0.58 -2.34 18.34
N HIS A 172 -0.75 -2.21 18.39
CA HIS A 172 -1.45 -0.95 18.69
C HIS A 172 -1.13 -0.42 20.08
N ASP A 173 -1.09 -1.28 21.10
CA ASP A 173 -0.67 -0.96 22.48
C ASP A 173 0.77 -0.43 22.54
N ASN A 174 1.58 -0.79 21.53
CA ASN A 174 2.94 -0.31 21.38
C ASN A 174 3.07 0.90 20.45
N GLY A 175 1.97 1.45 19.94
CA GLY A 175 1.94 2.57 19.01
C GLY A 175 2.44 2.21 17.61
N MET A 176 2.37 0.92 17.25
CA MET A 176 2.80 0.39 15.96
C MET A 176 1.59 -0.01 15.12
N LYS A 177 1.59 0.39 13.86
CA LYS A 177 0.52 0.08 12.89
C LYS A 177 0.71 -1.31 12.31
N ILE A 178 -0.38 -1.93 11.84
CA ILE A 178 -0.34 -3.19 11.08
C ILE A 178 -0.86 -2.98 9.65
N VAL A 179 -0.04 -3.34 8.68
CA VAL A 179 -0.38 -3.43 7.26
C VAL A 179 -0.38 -4.89 6.86
N ILE A 180 -1.37 -5.31 6.10
CA ILE A 180 -1.42 -6.67 5.56
C ILE A 180 -1.25 -6.64 4.04
N ASP A 181 -0.57 -7.64 3.49
CA ASP A 181 -0.70 -7.95 2.07
C ASP A 181 -2.14 -8.33 1.73
N PHE A 182 -2.61 -7.86 0.58
CA PHE A 182 -3.93 -8.15 0.05
C PHE A 182 -3.84 -8.45 -1.44
N VAL A 183 -4.23 -9.65 -1.81
CA VAL A 183 -4.21 -10.17 -3.18
C VAL A 183 -5.61 -10.06 -3.75
N SER A 184 -5.82 -9.14 -4.70
CA SER A 184 -7.08 -9.00 -5.44
C SER A 184 -6.97 -9.36 -6.92
N ASN A 185 -5.77 -9.76 -7.36
CA ASN A 185 -5.54 -10.19 -8.74
C ASN A 185 -5.97 -11.64 -9.00
N HIS A 186 -5.65 -12.57 -8.11
CA HIS A 186 -5.78 -14.01 -8.36
C HIS A 186 -6.11 -14.81 -7.10
N THR A 187 -6.48 -16.08 -7.24
CA THR A 187 -6.59 -17.04 -6.13
C THR A 187 -5.28 -17.78 -5.91
N SER A 188 -5.11 -18.96 -6.51
CA SER A 188 -3.92 -19.80 -6.45
C SER A 188 -3.65 -20.46 -7.80
N ARG A 189 -2.53 -21.17 -7.90
CA ARG A 189 -2.17 -21.90 -9.13
C ARG A 189 -3.27 -22.92 -9.49
N TRP A 190 -3.84 -22.75 -10.68
CA TRP A 190 -4.92 -23.59 -11.21
C TRP A 190 -4.48 -24.48 -12.37
N GLN A 191 -3.29 -24.24 -12.92
CA GLN A 191 -2.67 -25.08 -13.95
C GLN A 191 -1.19 -25.28 -13.67
N ASN A 192 -0.67 -26.44 -14.09
CA ASN A 192 0.73 -26.79 -13.92
C ASN A 192 1.57 -26.49 -15.18
N PRO A 193 2.27 -25.35 -15.29
CA PRO A 193 3.16 -25.05 -16.42
C PRO A 193 4.27 -26.07 -16.68
N THR A 194 4.68 -26.86 -15.67
CA THR A 194 5.71 -27.91 -15.84
C THR A 194 5.15 -29.26 -16.27
N SER A 195 3.82 -29.40 -16.28
CA SER A 195 3.10 -30.62 -16.61
C SER A 195 2.02 -30.33 -17.66
N GLY A 196 2.42 -29.65 -18.74
CA GLY A 196 1.57 -29.38 -19.90
C GLY A 196 0.29 -28.60 -19.59
N PHE A 197 0.33 -27.69 -18.60
CA PHE A 197 -0.83 -26.94 -18.10
C PHE A 197 -1.99 -27.84 -17.64
N SER A 198 -1.67 -29.01 -17.09
CA SER A 198 -2.67 -29.86 -16.45
C SER A 198 -3.36 -29.14 -15.29
N ALA A 199 -4.65 -29.42 -15.11
CA ALA A 199 -5.49 -28.80 -14.09
C ALA A 199 -4.95 -29.06 -12.67
N GLU A 200 -4.93 -28.01 -11.86
CA GLU A 200 -4.66 -28.01 -10.41
C GLU A 200 -5.86 -27.38 -9.66
N ASP A 201 -5.65 -26.91 -8.42
CA ASP A 201 -6.71 -26.43 -7.53
C ASP A 201 -7.31 -25.08 -8.00
N GLY A 202 -6.71 -23.95 -7.62
CA GLY A 202 -7.18 -22.61 -8.01
C GLY A 202 -8.55 -22.20 -7.45
N LYS A 203 -9.22 -23.07 -6.69
CA LYS A 203 -10.58 -22.85 -6.19
C LYS A 203 -10.64 -21.79 -5.10
N LEU A 204 -11.76 -21.07 -5.07
CA LEU A 204 -12.10 -20.08 -4.06
C LEU A 204 -13.25 -20.57 -3.19
N TYR A 205 -13.13 -20.38 -1.89
CA TYR A 205 -14.11 -20.78 -0.89
C TYR A 205 -14.59 -19.60 -0.07
N GLU A 206 -15.72 -19.78 0.60
CA GLU A 206 -16.27 -18.84 1.56
C GLU A 206 -16.90 -19.57 2.76
N PRO A 207 -17.03 -18.91 3.93
CA PRO A 207 -17.70 -19.51 5.08
C PRO A 207 -19.16 -19.87 4.79
N ASP A 208 -19.68 -20.77 5.61
CA ASP A 208 -21.11 -21.04 5.70
C ASP A 208 -21.95 -19.79 5.98
N LYS A 209 -23.19 -19.79 5.46
CA LYS A 209 -24.14 -18.68 5.60
C LYS A 209 -25.36 -19.06 6.43
N ASP A 210 -25.84 -18.11 7.22
CA ASP A 210 -27.14 -18.23 7.90
C ASP A 210 -28.32 -18.05 6.91
N GLY A 211 -29.55 -18.22 7.41
CA GLY A 211 -30.77 -18.02 6.60
C GLY A 211 -30.99 -16.59 6.07
N SER A 212 -30.16 -15.63 6.50
CA SER A 212 -30.16 -14.23 6.02
C SER A 212 -29.00 -13.96 5.04
N GLY A 213 -28.14 -14.94 4.77
CA GLY A 213 -26.99 -14.82 3.87
C GLY A 213 -25.73 -14.26 4.53
N ASN A 214 -25.68 -14.14 5.86
CA ASN A 214 -24.49 -13.68 6.58
C ASN A 214 -23.52 -14.84 6.82
N TYR A 215 -22.22 -14.58 6.71
CA TYR A 215 -21.21 -15.56 7.10
C TYR A 215 -21.33 -15.90 8.59
N VAL A 216 -21.18 -17.17 8.92
CA VAL A 216 -21.26 -17.68 10.28
C VAL A 216 -19.87 -18.01 10.80
N PHE A 217 -19.58 -17.48 11.98
CA PHE A 217 -18.32 -17.70 12.70
C PHE A 217 -18.60 -18.17 14.13
N ASP A 218 -17.65 -18.84 14.75
CA ASP A 218 -17.67 -19.12 16.19
C ASP A 218 -17.39 -17.86 17.02
N SER A 219 -17.32 -18.01 18.36
CA SER A 219 -17.00 -16.90 19.26
C SER A 219 -15.60 -16.32 19.10
N ASN A 220 -14.69 -17.08 18.48
CA ASN A 220 -13.30 -16.71 18.26
C ASN A 220 -13.09 -16.12 16.84
N GLY A 221 -14.16 -16.05 16.04
CA GLY A 221 -14.14 -15.49 14.69
C GLY A 221 -13.70 -16.48 13.60
N ASN A 222 -13.68 -17.78 13.88
CA ASN A 222 -13.33 -18.81 12.90
C ASN A 222 -14.58 -19.35 12.18
N PRO A 223 -14.50 -19.72 10.88
CA PRO A 223 -15.60 -20.38 10.18
C PRO A 223 -16.06 -21.67 10.86
N VAL A 224 -17.36 -21.98 10.74
CA VAL A 224 -17.96 -23.18 11.32
C VAL A 224 -18.79 -23.93 10.28
N ASP A 225 -18.89 -25.26 10.43
CA ASP A 225 -19.88 -26.08 9.72
C ASP A 225 -21.27 -25.81 10.33
N TYR A 226 -21.94 -24.78 9.80
CA TYR A 226 -23.24 -24.33 10.28
C TYR A 226 -24.36 -25.23 9.75
N ASN A 227 -24.21 -25.72 8.51
CA ASN A 227 -25.23 -26.49 7.82
C ASN A 227 -25.18 -28.01 8.15
N ASN A 228 -24.12 -28.47 8.84
CA ASN A 228 -23.83 -29.86 9.24
C ASN A 228 -23.59 -30.81 8.05
N ASP A 229 -23.00 -30.33 6.97
CA ASP A 229 -22.61 -31.14 5.80
C ASP A 229 -21.20 -31.77 5.93
N GLY A 230 -20.49 -31.43 7.00
CA GLY A 230 -19.14 -31.90 7.29
C GLY A 230 -18.02 -31.01 6.75
N ASN A 231 -18.34 -29.88 6.11
CA ASN A 231 -17.37 -28.90 5.61
C ASN A 231 -17.52 -27.56 6.33
N LEU A 232 -16.40 -26.89 6.59
CA LEU A 232 -16.39 -25.55 7.19
C LEU A 232 -16.68 -24.44 6.16
N GLU A 233 -16.61 -24.77 4.87
CA GLU A 233 -16.54 -23.82 3.77
C GLU A 233 -17.32 -24.31 2.56
N ASN A 234 -17.82 -23.36 1.78
CA ASN A 234 -18.51 -23.58 0.53
C ASN A 234 -17.61 -23.23 -0.65
N LEU A 235 -17.61 -24.09 -1.68
CA LEU A 235 -16.99 -23.76 -2.96
C LEU A 235 -17.75 -22.61 -3.62
N LEU A 236 -17.06 -21.49 -3.83
CA LEU A 236 -17.61 -20.29 -4.47
C LEU A 236 -17.32 -20.26 -5.97
N ALA A 237 -16.07 -20.53 -6.34
CA ALA A 237 -15.62 -20.52 -7.73
C ALA A 237 -14.54 -21.58 -7.99
N ASP A 238 -14.56 -22.17 -9.18
CA ASP A 238 -13.59 -23.16 -9.63
C ASP A 238 -13.10 -22.76 -11.04
N PRO A 239 -11.82 -22.39 -11.23
CA PRO A 239 -11.30 -21.99 -12.53
C PRO A 239 -11.33 -23.13 -13.56
N ASN A 240 -11.37 -24.39 -13.12
CA ASN A 240 -11.51 -25.55 -14.02
C ASN A 240 -12.97 -25.81 -14.44
N ASN A 241 -13.93 -25.10 -13.84
CA ASN A 241 -15.36 -25.18 -14.15
C ASN A 241 -16.03 -23.80 -13.93
N ASP A 242 -15.46 -22.75 -14.53
CA ASP A 242 -15.91 -21.38 -14.31
C ASP A 242 -17.19 -21.05 -15.08
N VAL A 243 -18.32 -21.44 -14.50
CA VAL A 243 -19.65 -21.22 -15.07
C VAL A 243 -20.17 -19.79 -14.88
N ASN A 244 -19.57 -19.02 -13.97
CA ASN A 244 -20.06 -17.71 -13.54
C ASN A 244 -19.13 -16.56 -13.96
N GLY A 245 -18.04 -16.86 -14.68
CA GLY A 245 -17.07 -15.87 -15.16
C GLY A 245 -16.33 -15.18 -14.02
N TRP A 246 -15.96 -15.94 -12.98
CA TRP A 246 -15.14 -15.42 -11.88
C TRP A 246 -13.70 -15.16 -12.31
N PHE A 247 -13.24 -15.88 -13.33
CA PHE A 247 -11.87 -15.83 -13.83
C PHE A 247 -11.85 -15.43 -15.31
N HIS A 248 -10.77 -14.79 -15.74
CA HIS A 248 -10.63 -14.41 -17.15
C HIS A 248 -10.53 -15.62 -18.08
N GLY A 249 -9.78 -16.66 -17.69
CA GLY A 249 -9.65 -17.91 -18.46
C GLY A 249 -8.98 -17.73 -19.83
N ILE A 250 -8.11 -16.71 -19.98
CA ILE A 250 -7.42 -16.36 -21.24
C ILE A 250 -6.03 -17.02 -21.32
N GLY A 251 -5.60 -17.68 -20.24
CA GLY A 251 -4.32 -18.38 -20.13
C GLY A 251 -3.16 -17.45 -19.80
N ASP A 252 -1.98 -18.04 -19.58
CA ASP A 252 -0.80 -17.32 -19.11
C ASP A 252 -0.35 -16.19 -20.03
N ARG A 253 0.03 -15.06 -19.43
CA ARG A 253 0.54 -13.88 -20.14
C ARG A 253 1.78 -14.20 -20.98
N GLY A 254 2.67 -15.05 -20.48
CA GLY A 254 3.94 -15.38 -21.12
C GLY A 254 4.75 -14.13 -21.49
N SER A 255 5.02 -13.94 -22.78
CA SER A 255 5.78 -12.80 -23.31
C SER A 255 4.92 -11.58 -23.69
N ASP A 256 3.60 -11.62 -23.49
CA ASP A 256 2.71 -10.51 -23.80
C ASP A 256 2.96 -9.34 -22.83
N SER A 257 3.64 -8.30 -23.32
CA SER A 257 4.01 -7.13 -22.54
C SER A 257 3.00 -5.97 -22.64
N SER A 258 1.86 -6.20 -23.30
CA SER A 258 0.81 -5.20 -23.45
C SER A 258 0.03 -4.98 -22.15
N ARG A 259 -0.61 -3.81 -22.00
CA ARG A 259 -1.52 -3.55 -20.85
C ARG A 259 -2.64 -4.58 -20.75
N PHE A 260 -3.16 -5.06 -21.89
CA PHE A 260 -4.16 -6.12 -21.90
C PHE A 260 -3.60 -7.43 -21.32
N GLY A 261 -2.41 -7.83 -21.75
CA GLY A 261 -1.74 -9.03 -21.24
C GLY A 261 -1.46 -8.95 -19.74
N TYR A 262 -1.07 -7.79 -19.22
CA TYR A 262 -0.89 -7.63 -17.76
C TYR A 262 -2.22 -7.72 -17.00
N ARG A 263 -3.30 -7.12 -17.51
CA ARG A 263 -4.55 -6.94 -16.75
C ARG A 263 -5.61 -8.05 -16.90
N HIS A 264 -5.48 -8.97 -17.86
CA HIS A 264 -6.54 -9.94 -18.19
C HIS A 264 -6.02 -11.36 -18.49
N LYS A 265 -4.71 -11.61 -18.33
CA LYS A 265 -4.11 -12.93 -18.52
C LYS A 265 -3.39 -13.34 -17.26
N ASP A 266 -3.33 -14.64 -17.05
CA ASP A 266 -2.80 -15.21 -15.81
C ASP A 266 -1.35 -14.76 -15.57
N LEU A 267 -1.08 -14.39 -14.32
CA LEU A 267 0.25 -14.18 -13.79
C LEU A 267 0.81 -15.54 -13.33
N GLY A 268 1.57 -16.23 -14.19
CA GLY A 268 2.22 -17.49 -13.80
C GLY A 268 1.25 -18.64 -13.52
N SER A 269 0.17 -18.76 -14.32
CA SER A 269 -0.88 -19.78 -14.17
C SER A 269 -1.65 -19.72 -12.84
N LEU A 270 -1.65 -18.56 -12.18
CA LEU A 270 -2.55 -18.23 -11.07
C LEU A 270 -3.93 -17.87 -11.63
N ALA A 271 -5.01 -18.35 -11.01
CA ALA A 271 -6.35 -18.13 -11.56
C ALA A 271 -6.73 -16.66 -11.41
N ASP A 272 -6.76 -15.98 -12.55
CA ASP A 272 -6.85 -14.53 -12.66
C ASP A 272 -8.31 -14.07 -12.54
N PHE A 273 -8.62 -13.28 -11.50
CA PHE A 273 -9.96 -12.78 -11.27
C PHE A 273 -10.43 -11.90 -12.42
N SER A 274 -11.68 -12.06 -12.85
CA SER A 274 -12.31 -11.08 -13.74
C SER A 274 -12.90 -9.94 -12.90
N GLN A 275 -12.09 -8.92 -12.59
CA GLN A 275 -12.54 -7.82 -11.73
C GLN A 275 -13.63 -6.95 -12.39
N GLU A 276 -13.84 -7.05 -13.70
CA GLU A 276 -14.97 -6.45 -14.40
C GLU A 276 -16.31 -7.13 -14.08
N ASN A 277 -16.30 -8.32 -13.49
CA ASN A 277 -17.47 -9.00 -12.97
C ASN A 277 -17.88 -8.39 -11.62
N GLY A 278 -19.07 -7.79 -11.55
CA GLY A 278 -19.56 -7.15 -10.33
C GLY A 278 -19.68 -8.09 -9.12
N ALA A 279 -19.85 -9.39 -9.33
CA ALA A 279 -19.85 -10.37 -8.23
C ALA A 279 -18.45 -10.57 -7.64
N VAL A 280 -17.43 -10.59 -8.48
CA VAL A 280 -16.01 -10.67 -8.08
C VAL A 280 -15.61 -9.40 -7.34
N ALA A 281 -15.92 -8.23 -7.91
CA ALA A 281 -15.64 -6.95 -7.27
C ALA A 281 -16.30 -6.83 -5.88
N ALA A 282 -17.59 -7.19 -5.78
CA ALA A 282 -18.31 -7.17 -4.51
C ALA A 282 -17.72 -8.13 -3.47
N TYR A 283 -17.25 -9.31 -3.90
CA TYR A 283 -16.63 -10.29 -3.01
C TYR A 283 -15.28 -9.79 -2.49
N LEU A 284 -14.43 -9.23 -3.35
CA LEU A 284 -13.13 -8.67 -2.97
C LEU A 284 -13.27 -7.44 -2.05
N GLU A 285 -14.22 -6.54 -2.34
CA GLU A 285 -14.57 -5.44 -1.42
C GLU A 285 -15.01 -5.97 -0.05
N LYS A 286 -15.88 -6.99 -0.03
CA LYS A 286 -16.34 -7.61 1.22
C LYS A 286 -15.18 -8.24 2.00
N ALA A 287 -14.24 -8.89 1.32
CA ALA A 287 -13.04 -9.47 1.94
C ALA A 287 -12.15 -8.39 2.57
N ALA A 288 -11.90 -7.28 1.86
CA ALA A 288 -11.13 -6.17 2.40
C ALA A 288 -11.81 -5.51 3.60
N LEU A 289 -13.14 -5.31 3.53
CA LEU A 289 -13.92 -4.76 4.63
C LEU A 289 -13.93 -5.68 5.87
N PHE A 290 -13.88 -7.00 5.67
CA PHE A 290 -13.72 -7.95 6.77
C PHE A 290 -12.39 -7.70 7.49
N TRP A 291 -11.26 -7.68 6.79
CA TRP A 291 -9.95 -7.42 7.40
C TRP A 291 -9.83 -6.00 7.97
N LYS A 292 -10.41 -5.00 7.32
CA LYS A 292 -10.54 -3.65 7.89
C LYS A 292 -11.28 -3.67 9.22
N SER A 293 -12.39 -4.43 9.31
CA SER A 293 -13.14 -4.56 10.57
C SER A 293 -12.34 -5.24 11.67
N LYS A 294 -11.30 -6.00 11.31
CA LYS A 294 -10.31 -6.55 12.24
C LYS A 294 -9.28 -5.54 12.69
N GLY A 295 -9.34 -4.28 12.26
CA GLY A 295 -8.52 -3.18 12.79
C GLY A 295 -7.15 -3.04 12.15
N VAL A 296 -6.98 -3.46 10.89
CA VAL A 296 -5.76 -3.15 10.13
C VAL A 296 -5.67 -1.67 9.80
N ASP A 297 -4.45 -1.13 9.74
CA ASP A 297 -4.16 0.28 9.45
C ASP A 297 -3.81 0.51 7.97
N GLY A 298 -3.68 -0.56 7.17
CA GLY A 298 -3.47 -0.46 5.74
C GLY A 298 -3.43 -1.79 4.99
N PHE A 299 -3.49 -1.67 3.67
CA PHE A 299 -3.34 -2.75 2.72
C PHE A 299 -2.15 -2.47 1.78
N ARG A 300 -1.23 -3.43 1.66
CA ARG A 300 -0.35 -3.53 0.50
C ARG A 300 -1.07 -4.35 -0.57
N HIS A 301 -1.37 -3.74 -1.70
CA HIS A 301 -2.02 -4.42 -2.82
C HIS A 301 -1.00 -5.16 -3.66
N ASP A 302 -1.12 -6.47 -3.72
CA ASP A 302 -0.31 -7.34 -4.56
C ASP A 302 -0.61 -7.12 -6.04
N ALA A 303 0.41 -7.20 -6.90
CA ALA A 303 0.27 -7.24 -8.35
C ALA A 303 -0.60 -6.13 -8.97
N THR A 304 -0.60 -4.89 -8.44
CA THR A 304 -1.46 -3.80 -8.96
C THR A 304 -1.28 -3.46 -10.45
N LEU A 305 -0.11 -3.75 -11.04
CA LEU A 305 0.12 -3.67 -12.49
C LEU A 305 -0.82 -4.60 -13.29
N HIS A 306 -1.29 -5.67 -12.67
CA HIS A 306 -2.16 -6.68 -13.23
C HIS A 306 -3.65 -6.41 -12.97
N GLU A 307 -3.99 -5.31 -12.31
CA GLU A 307 -5.37 -4.99 -12.00
C GLU A 307 -5.91 -3.86 -12.88
N ASN A 308 -7.21 -3.91 -13.21
CA ASN A 308 -7.83 -2.79 -13.90
C ASN A 308 -8.00 -1.60 -12.92
N PRO A 309 -7.60 -0.36 -13.30
CA PRO A 309 -7.67 0.79 -12.40
C PRO A 309 -9.08 1.21 -11.97
N ALA A 310 -10.12 0.82 -12.72
CA ALA A 310 -11.51 1.15 -12.37
C ALA A 310 -11.98 0.36 -11.15
N PHE A 311 -11.66 -0.93 -11.10
CA PHE A 311 -11.86 -1.79 -9.94
C PHE A 311 -11.07 -1.27 -8.75
N VAL A 312 -9.76 -1.01 -8.89
CA VAL A 312 -8.91 -0.57 -7.77
C VAL A 312 -9.41 0.73 -7.14
N LYS A 313 -9.88 1.69 -7.96
CA LYS A 313 -10.50 2.92 -7.45
C LYS A 313 -11.78 2.64 -6.66
N GLY A 314 -12.66 1.77 -7.18
CA GLY A 314 -13.90 1.38 -6.50
C GLY A 314 -13.65 0.64 -5.19
N PHE A 315 -12.73 -0.33 -5.22
CA PHE A 315 -12.27 -1.07 -4.06
C PHE A 315 -11.76 -0.13 -2.97
N LYS A 316 -10.87 0.81 -3.31
CA LYS A 316 -10.34 1.77 -2.35
C LYS A 316 -11.43 2.71 -1.81
N ASP A 317 -12.34 3.20 -2.65
CA ASP A 317 -13.47 4.04 -2.21
C ASP A 317 -14.38 3.28 -1.22
N ALA A 318 -14.67 2.01 -1.48
CA ALA A 318 -15.45 1.15 -0.58
C ALA A 318 -14.76 0.99 0.78
N VAL A 319 -13.46 0.70 0.77
CA VAL A 319 -12.65 0.58 2.00
C VAL A 319 -12.63 1.90 2.76
N ASP A 320 -12.29 3.02 2.13
CA ASP A 320 -12.18 4.32 2.80
C ASP A 320 -13.54 4.86 3.28
N SER A 321 -14.63 4.52 2.58
CA SER A 321 -15.99 4.93 2.95
C SER A 321 -16.58 4.15 4.13
N ALA A 322 -16.06 2.96 4.44
CA ALA A 322 -16.55 2.16 5.54
C ALA A 322 -16.21 2.77 6.91
N SER A 323 -16.92 2.33 7.96
CA SER A 323 -16.68 2.76 9.34
C SER A 323 -15.20 2.65 9.73
N GLY A 324 -14.72 3.58 10.56
CA GLY A 324 -13.31 3.71 10.95
C GLY A 324 -12.50 4.68 10.09
N GLY A 325 -13.07 5.19 8.98
CA GLY A 325 -12.39 6.13 8.10
C GLY A 325 -11.31 5.47 7.23
N PRO A 326 -10.50 6.25 6.51
CA PRO A 326 -9.55 5.72 5.55
C PRO A 326 -8.36 5.01 6.22
N VAL A 327 -7.83 3.99 5.53
CA VAL A 327 -6.60 3.27 5.89
C VAL A 327 -5.53 3.52 4.83
N SER A 328 -4.30 3.07 5.04
CA SER A 328 -3.26 3.19 4.01
C SER A 328 -3.47 2.23 2.87
N HIS A 329 -3.16 2.69 1.66
CA HIS A 329 -3.15 1.88 0.46
C HIS A 329 -1.90 2.17 -0.37
N PHE A 330 -1.09 1.13 -0.58
CA PHE A 330 0.02 1.19 -1.54
C PHE A 330 0.13 -0.14 -2.30
N GLY A 331 0.57 -0.07 -3.55
CA GLY A 331 0.51 -1.18 -4.48
C GLY A 331 1.87 -1.52 -5.08
N GLU A 332 2.05 -2.81 -5.36
CA GLU A 332 3.20 -3.29 -6.11
C GLU A 332 2.94 -3.14 -7.61
N PHE A 333 3.45 -2.04 -8.18
CA PHE A 333 3.40 -1.79 -9.62
C PHE A 333 4.80 -2.02 -10.20
N PHE A 334 5.18 -3.28 -10.39
CA PHE A 334 6.55 -3.73 -10.65
C PHE A 334 7.04 -3.42 -12.07
N ILE A 335 7.24 -2.13 -12.37
CA ILE A 335 8.00 -1.63 -13.53
C ILE A 335 8.82 -0.40 -13.12
N GLY A 336 9.63 0.10 -14.06
CA GLY A 336 10.33 1.38 -13.95
C GLY A 336 10.81 1.82 -15.32
N ARG A 337 11.48 2.96 -15.41
CA ARG A 337 12.01 3.46 -16.68
C ARG A 337 13.04 2.49 -17.30
N PRO A 338 13.09 2.38 -18.64
CA PRO A 338 12.26 3.07 -19.65
C PRO A 338 11.05 2.22 -20.12
N ASP A 339 10.38 1.47 -19.23
CA ASP A 339 9.23 0.64 -19.64
C ASP A 339 8.16 1.48 -20.36
N PRO A 340 7.62 1.03 -21.51
CA PRO A 340 6.63 1.79 -22.28
C PRO A 340 5.30 2.04 -21.57
N LYS A 341 5.04 1.36 -20.44
CA LYS A 341 3.87 1.55 -19.57
C LYS A 341 4.15 2.50 -18.40
N TYR A 342 5.31 3.18 -18.37
CA TYR A 342 5.67 4.04 -17.24
C TYR A 342 4.68 5.19 -17.01
N ASP A 343 4.00 5.67 -18.05
CA ASP A 343 2.91 6.64 -17.92
C ASP A 343 1.73 6.11 -17.08
N GLU A 344 1.51 4.80 -17.09
CA GLU A 344 0.54 4.14 -16.23
C GLU A 344 1.02 4.08 -14.79
N TYR A 345 2.28 3.70 -14.57
CA TYR A 345 2.90 3.72 -13.23
C TYR A 345 2.78 5.09 -12.57
N GLN A 346 3.04 6.16 -13.32
CA GLN A 346 2.91 7.54 -12.85
C GLN A 346 1.45 7.92 -12.54
N SER A 347 0.52 7.59 -13.44
CA SER A 347 -0.88 8.02 -13.31
C SER A 347 -1.73 7.12 -12.42
N PHE A 348 -1.26 5.94 -12.03
CA PHE A 348 -2.04 4.98 -11.24
C PHE A 348 -2.46 5.57 -9.87
N PRO A 349 -1.57 6.16 -9.05
CA PRO A 349 -1.98 6.77 -7.78
C PRO A 349 -3.00 7.89 -7.93
N ASP A 350 -2.88 8.73 -8.95
CA ASP A 350 -3.84 9.82 -9.18
C ASP A 350 -5.23 9.31 -9.59
N ARG A 351 -5.27 8.20 -10.34
CA ARG A 351 -6.52 7.62 -10.84
C ARG A 351 -7.23 6.78 -9.78
N THR A 352 -6.48 6.07 -8.94
CA THR A 352 -7.03 5.06 -8.03
C THR A 352 -6.97 5.47 -6.57
N GLY A 353 -6.05 6.37 -6.19
CA GLY A 353 -5.73 6.72 -4.80
C GLY A 353 -4.79 5.73 -4.12
N VAL A 354 -4.35 4.66 -4.80
CA VAL A 354 -3.40 3.68 -4.26
C VAL A 354 -1.98 4.13 -4.63
N ASN A 355 -1.15 4.44 -3.64
CA ASN A 355 0.23 4.89 -3.86
C ASN A 355 1.13 3.75 -4.36
N ASN A 356 2.31 4.06 -4.88
CA ASN A 356 3.24 3.05 -5.38
C ASN A 356 4.24 2.61 -4.30
N LEU A 357 4.59 1.31 -4.32
CA LEU A 357 5.91 0.85 -3.91
C LEU A 357 6.93 1.43 -4.91
N ASP A 358 7.93 2.16 -4.43
CA ASP A 358 8.79 3.04 -5.24
C ASP A 358 9.94 2.27 -5.91
N PHE A 359 9.61 1.54 -6.98
CA PHE A 359 10.58 0.80 -7.79
C PHE A 359 11.63 1.70 -8.47
N GLU A 360 11.35 2.99 -8.69
CA GLU A 360 12.37 3.94 -9.17
C GLU A 360 13.44 4.18 -8.10
N PHE A 361 13.03 4.38 -6.84
CA PHE A 361 13.97 4.48 -5.72
C PHE A 361 14.78 3.21 -5.56
N PHE A 362 14.14 2.04 -5.52
CA PHE A 362 14.80 0.74 -5.37
C PHE A 362 15.87 0.52 -6.45
N ARG A 363 15.53 0.73 -7.73
CA ARG A 363 16.46 0.50 -8.85
C ARG A 363 17.64 1.46 -8.80
N ALA A 364 17.36 2.74 -8.58
CA ALA A 364 18.42 3.76 -8.52
C ALA A 364 19.33 3.56 -7.29
N ALA A 365 18.77 3.19 -6.13
CA ALA A 365 19.55 2.88 -4.94
C ALA A 365 20.41 1.61 -5.15
N THR A 366 19.83 0.56 -5.74
CA THR A 366 20.56 -0.67 -6.09
C THR A 366 21.70 -0.40 -7.07
N ASN A 367 21.48 0.44 -8.08
CA ASN A 367 22.51 0.77 -9.07
C ASN A 367 23.59 1.69 -8.50
N ALA A 368 23.23 2.67 -7.65
CA ALA A 368 24.18 3.63 -7.09
C ALA A 368 24.95 3.08 -5.89
N PHE A 369 24.31 2.39 -4.96
CA PHE A 369 24.94 1.88 -3.74
C PHE A 369 25.23 0.38 -3.79
N GLY A 370 24.47 -0.38 -4.58
CA GLY A 370 24.63 -1.82 -4.71
C GLY A 370 25.74 -2.19 -5.67
N SER A 371 25.43 -2.18 -6.96
CA SER A 371 26.32 -2.64 -8.03
C SER A 371 27.33 -1.59 -8.52
N PHE A 372 27.14 -0.32 -8.12
CA PHE A 372 27.92 0.84 -8.59
C PHE A 372 27.85 1.02 -10.13
N SER A 373 26.81 0.49 -10.77
CA SER A 373 26.59 0.60 -12.22
C SER A 373 26.16 2.01 -12.65
N GLU A 374 25.57 2.78 -11.74
CA GLU A 374 25.21 4.18 -11.93
C GLU A 374 25.94 5.07 -10.92
N THR A 375 25.74 6.39 -11.02
CA THR A 375 26.42 7.38 -10.17
C THR A 375 25.53 7.89 -9.04
N MET A 376 26.14 8.46 -8.00
CA MET A 376 25.42 9.22 -6.98
C MET A 376 24.67 10.43 -7.57
N SER A 377 25.18 11.02 -8.66
CA SER A 377 24.47 12.06 -9.41
C SER A 377 23.21 11.53 -10.13
N ALA A 378 23.23 10.30 -10.64
CA ALA A 378 22.04 9.65 -11.20
C ALA A 378 20.99 9.37 -10.10
N PHE A 379 21.41 8.89 -8.92
CA PHE A 379 20.52 8.74 -7.78
C PHE A 379 19.89 10.09 -7.35
N GLY A 380 20.68 11.16 -7.27
CA GLY A 380 20.16 12.51 -7.00
C GLY A 380 19.20 13.03 -8.09
N SER A 381 19.45 12.66 -9.36
CA SER A 381 18.57 12.99 -10.47
C SER A 381 17.24 12.23 -10.38
N MET A 382 17.26 10.95 -9.97
CA MET A 382 16.03 10.18 -9.70
C MET A 382 15.20 10.82 -8.59
N LEU A 383 15.83 11.25 -7.48
CA LEU A 383 15.12 11.93 -6.41
C LEU A 383 14.40 13.19 -6.90
N THR A 384 15.00 13.93 -7.84
CA THR A 384 14.40 15.15 -8.41
C THR A 384 13.33 14.85 -9.47
N ALA A 385 13.56 13.84 -10.32
CA ALA A 385 12.64 13.47 -11.39
C ALA A 385 11.33 12.91 -10.83
N THR A 386 11.42 12.00 -9.86
CA THR A 386 10.24 11.39 -9.22
C THR A 386 9.40 12.39 -8.42
N SER A 387 9.99 13.45 -7.85
CA SER A 387 9.24 14.56 -7.27
C SER A 387 8.34 15.29 -8.26
N ALA A 388 8.69 15.28 -9.55
CA ALA A 388 7.85 15.85 -10.61
C ALA A 388 6.82 14.85 -11.17
N ASP A 389 7.09 13.56 -11.02
CA ASP A 389 6.21 12.49 -11.51
C ASP A 389 5.07 12.17 -10.54
N TYR A 390 5.35 12.22 -9.23
CA TYR A 390 4.43 11.78 -8.19
C TYR A 390 3.74 12.99 -7.56
N GLU A 391 2.42 13.10 -7.73
CA GLU A 391 1.62 14.15 -7.08
C GLU A 391 1.71 14.07 -5.54
N TYR A 392 1.82 12.86 -5.00
CA TYR A 392 1.95 12.57 -3.56
C TYR A 392 3.28 11.88 -3.23
N GLU A 393 4.41 12.43 -3.68
CA GLU A 393 5.75 11.80 -3.56
C GLU A 393 6.11 11.28 -2.15
N ASN A 394 5.64 11.95 -1.09
CA ASN A 394 5.94 11.57 0.28
C ASN A 394 5.15 10.32 0.73
N GLN A 395 4.06 9.97 0.06
CA GLN A 395 3.25 8.78 0.34
C GLN A 395 3.77 7.52 -0.39
N ALA A 396 4.72 7.65 -1.32
CA ALA A 396 5.36 6.50 -1.95
C ALA A 396 6.16 5.69 -0.91
N VAL A 397 6.15 4.35 -1.04
CA VAL A 397 6.84 3.46 -0.09
C VAL A 397 8.21 3.07 -0.66
N THR A 398 9.30 3.57 -0.08
CA THR A 398 10.67 3.35 -0.57
C THR A 398 11.30 2.13 0.07
N PHE A 399 12.22 1.45 -0.62
CA PHE A 399 12.88 0.25 -0.12
C PHE A 399 14.23 0.01 -0.81
N LEU A 400 15.09 -0.80 -0.21
CA LEU A 400 16.37 -1.25 -0.80
C LEU A 400 16.27 -2.67 -1.38
N ASP A 401 15.43 -3.49 -0.77
CA ASP A 401 15.06 -4.84 -1.16
C ASP A 401 13.69 -5.20 -0.54
N ASN A 402 13.09 -6.29 -1.00
CA ASN A 402 11.82 -6.83 -0.53
C ASN A 402 11.78 -8.35 -0.84
N HIS A 403 10.60 -8.95 -0.81
CA HIS A 403 10.41 -10.38 -1.03
C HIS A 403 10.46 -10.84 -2.51
N ASP A 404 10.48 -9.93 -3.48
CA ASP A 404 10.44 -10.22 -4.93
C ASP A 404 11.73 -9.85 -5.66
N VAL A 405 12.66 -9.17 -4.97
CA VAL A 405 13.95 -8.75 -5.53
C VAL A 405 15.10 -9.34 -4.74
N THR A 406 16.26 -9.42 -5.38
CA THR A 406 17.49 -9.86 -4.71
C THR A 406 17.77 -9.02 -3.46
N ARG A 407 18.11 -9.68 -2.33
CA ARG A 407 18.54 -8.97 -1.12
C ARG A 407 19.67 -7.99 -1.41
N PHE A 408 19.54 -6.77 -0.92
CA PHE A 408 20.52 -5.72 -1.12
C PHE A 408 21.88 -6.09 -0.53
N ARG A 409 21.89 -6.86 0.56
CA ARG A 409 23.12 -7.40 1.16
C ARG A 409 23.90 -8.34 0.24
N TYR A 410 23.20 -9.13 -0.58
CA TYR A 410 23.84 -10.00 -1.57
C TYR A 410 24.53 -9.17 -2.65
N ILE A 411 23.89 -8.08 -3.09
CA ILE A 411 24.45 -7.15 -4.08
C ILE A 411 25.63 -6.35 -3.48
N GLN A 412 25.49 -5.91 -2.22
CA GLN A 412 26.48 -5.09 -1.52
C GLN A 412 26.95 -5.71 -0.20
N PRO A 413 28.00 -6.55 -0.24
CA PRO A 413 28.55 -7.17 0.95
C PRO A 413 29.41 -6.22 1.80
N ASN A 414 29.84 -5.07 1.27
CA ASN A 414 30.63 -4.11 2.04
C ASN A 414 29.73 -3.26 2.94
N ASN A 415 30.02 -3.29 4.25
CA ASN A 415 29.22 -2.59 5.26
C ASN A 415 29.11 -1.07 5.02
N LYS A 416 30.15 -0.42 4.51
CA LYS A 416 30.17 1.05 4.34
C LYS A 416 29.13 1.57 3.33
N PRO A 417 29.17 1.16 2.04
CA PRO A 417 28.11 1.51 1.09
C PRO A 417 26.74 0.93 1.50
N TYR A 418 26.71 -0.20 2.21
CA TYR A 418 25.47 -0.76 2.75
C TYR A 418 24.78 0.18 3.75
N HIS A 419 25.53 0.69 4.73
CA HIS A 419 25.04 1.67 5.70
C HIS A 419 24.70 3.02 5.05
N ALA A 420 25.46 3.42 4.03
CA ALA A 420 25.16 4.62 3.25
C ALA A 420 23.81 4.53 2.53
N ALA A 421 23.49 3.37 1.93
CA ALA A 421 22.19 3.13 1.31
C ALA A 421 21.05 3.17 2.33
N LEU A 422 21.25 2.55 3.50
CA LEU A 422 20.27 2.55 4.60
C LEU A 422 20.01 3.97 5.13
N ALA A 423 21.07 4.77 5.28
CA ALA A 423 20.92 6.16 5.66
C ALA A 423 20.16 6.96 4.59
N ALA A 424 20.44 6.73 3.29
CA ALA A 424 19.71 7.36 2.19
C ALA A 424 18.22 6.98 2.20
N LEU A 425 17.88 5.71 2.40
CA LEU A 425 16.49 5.24 2.55
C LEU A 425 15.75 6.01 3.65
N LEU A 426 16.33 6.05 4.85
CA LEU A 426 15.67 6.62 6.03
C LEU A 426 15.56 8.14 6.01
N THR A 427 16.36 8.84 5.19
CA THR A 427 16.37 10.31 5.11
C THR A 427 15.85 10.90 3.79
N SER A 428 15.52 10.05 2.80
CA SER A 428 14.86 10.45 1.55
C SER A 428 13.34 10.64 1.71
N ARG A 429 12.71 11.26 0.70
CA ARG A 429 11.24 11.37 0.59
C ARG A 429 10.59 9.99 0.49
N GLY A 430 9.31 9.91 0.84
CA GLY A 430 8.56 8.66 0.93
C GLY A 430 8.55 8.08 2.35
N THR A 431 7.82 6.97 2.50
CA THR A 431 7.77 6.15 3.72
C THR A 431 8.74 4.97 3.58
N PRO A 432 9.82 4.88 4.37
CA PRO A 432 10.81 3.82 4.22
C PRO A 432 10.27 2.48 4.71
N ASN A 433 10.42 1.46 3.86
CA ASN A 433 10.20 0.06 4.14
C ASN A 433 11.55 -0.68 4.27
N ILE A 434 11.71 -1.39 5.37
CA ILE A 434 12.88 -2.22 5.68
C ILE A 434 12.44 -3.68 5.60
N TYR A 435 13.06 -4.46 4.72
CA TYR A 435 12.81 -5.89 4.64
C TYR A 435 13.49 -6.64 5.79
N TYR A 436 12.80 -7.62 6.38
CA TYR A 436 13.27 -8.24 7.62
C TYR A 436 14.71 -8.78 7.54
N GLY A 437 15.48 -8.55 8.60
CA GLY A 437 16.86 -8.99 8.74
C GLY A 437 17.89 -8.14 8.00
N THR A 438 17.48 -7.04 7.34
CA THR A 438 18.39 -6.00 6.81
C THR A 438 19.35 -5.52 7.89
N GLU A 439 18.83 -5.22 9.07
CA GLU A 439 19.59 -4.78 10.23
C GLU A 439 20.52 -5.86 10.81
N GLN A 440 20.29 -7.12 10.46
CA GLN A 440 21.09 -8.29 10.85
C GLN A 440 22.07 -8.71 9.75
N TYR A 441 22.12 -7.98 8.63
CA TYR A 441 22.88 -8.32 7.44
C TYR A 441 22.56 -9.71 6.86
N LEU A 442 21.30 -10.14 6.97
CA LEU A 442 20.86 -11.37 6.30
C LEU A 442 21.18 -11.25 4.80
N THR A 443 21.80 -12.30 4.27
CA THR A 443 22.14 -12.43 2.86
C THR A 443 21.46 -13.66 2.28
N SER A 444 21.25 -13.66 0.97
CA SER A 444 20.73 -14.82 0.24
C SER A 444 21.87 -15.72 -0.24
N ALA A 445 21.55 -16.99 -0.50
CA ALA A 445 22.49 -17.95 -1.10
C ALA A 445 22.80 -17.61 -2.57
N ASP A 446 21.82 -17.04 -3.28
CA ASP A 446 21.95 -16.58 -4.66
C ASP A 446 21.08 -15.32 -4.90
N SER A 447 20.97 -14.87 -6.15
CA SER A 447 20.24 -13.66 -6.50
C SER A 447 18.73 -13.83 -6.65
N SER A 448 18.18 -15.04 -6.50
CA SER A 448 16.74 -15.29 -6.59
C SER A 448 15.98 -14.64 -5.43
N ASP A 449 14.70 -14.36 -5.67
CA ASP A 449 13.75 -13.89 -4.66
C ASP A 449 13.60 -14.91 -3.52
N ILE A 450 13.43 -16.19 -3.86
CA ILE A 450 13.25 -17.27 -2.88
C ILE A 450 14.46 -17.42 -1.97
N ALA A 451 15.68 -17.30 -2.50
CA ALA A 451 16.90 -17.33 -1.68
C ALA A 451 16.99 -16.13 -0.72
N GLY A 452 16.24 -15.05 -0.97
CA GLY A 452 16.08 -13.91 -0.08
C GLY A 452 15.09 -14.15 1.07
N ARG A 453 14.28 -15.21 1.05
CA ARG A 453 13.24 -15.50 2.05
C ARG A 453 13.77 -16.41 3.17
N VAL A 454 14.95 -16.09 3.67
CA VAL A 454 15.70 -16.86 4.67
C VAL A 454 14.98 -16.87 6.02
N PHE A 455 14.97 -17.99 6.75
CA PHE A 455 14.39 -18.05 8.08
C PHE A 455 15.22 -17.23 9.08
N MET A 456 14.68 -16.10 9.55
CA MET A 456 15.42 -15.19 10.42
C MET A 456 15.78 -15.81 11.77
N GLN A 457 14.94 -16.70 12.30
CA GLN A 457 15.17 -17.38 13.57
C GLN A 457 16.45 -18.22 13.57
N THR A 458 16.77 -18.89 12.47
CA THR A 458 17.95 -19.76 12.38
C THR A 458 19.21 -18.99 12.03
N GLU A 459 19.07 -17.87 11.31
CA GLU A 459 20.19 -17.09 10.76
C GLU A 459 20.53 -15.82 11.56
N SER A 460 19.75 -15.47 12.60
CA SER A 460 19.97 -14.27 13.40
C SER A 460 19.80 -14.48 14.90
N THR A 461 20.52 -13.68 15.67
CA THR A 461 20.37 -13.56 17.13
C THR A 461 19.56 -12.34 17.57
N PHE A 462 19.01 -11.56 16.61
CA PHE A 462 18.35 -10.27 16.86
C PHE A 462 19.28 -9.28 17.59
N ASP A 463 20.53 -9.19 17.11
CA ASP A 463 21.57 -8.35 17.73
C ASP A 463 21.22 -6.86 17.57
N THR A 464 20.94 -6.21 18.69
CA THR A 464 20.63 -4.77 18.73
C THR A 464 21.88 -3.89 18.63
N THR A 465 23.08 -4.47 18.61
CA THR A 465 24.35 -3.72 18.58
C THR A 465 24.92 -3.51 17.18
N THR A 466 24.30 -4.12 16.14
CA THR A 466 24.77 -3.94 14.77
C THR A 466 24.70 -2.47 14.36
N THR A 467 25.66 -2.03 13.55
CA THR A 467 25.67 -0.66 13.00
C THR A 467 24.41 -0.36 12.19
N ALA A 468 23.86 -1.35 11.47
CA ALA A 468 22.61 -1.18 10.71
C ALA A 468 21.41 -0.95 11.64
N TYR A 469 21.24 -1.75 12.70
CA TYR A 469 20.21 -1.56 13.71
C TYR A 469 20.29 -0.17 14.35
N GLN A 470 21.49 0.24 14.78
CA GLN A 470 21.71 1.55 15.41
C GLN A 470 21.49 2.72 14.43
N THR A 471 21.80 2.52 13.14
CA THR A 471 21.51 3.50 12.08
C THR A 471 20.01 3.67 11.90
N ILE A 472 19.25 2.57 11.83
CA ILE A 472 17.78 2.60 11.76
C ILE A 472 17.23 3.34 12.97
N LYS A 473 17.61 2.93 14.18
CA LYS A 473 17.18 3.56 15.44
C LYS A 473 17.34 5.08 15.45
N LYS A 474 18.52 5.56 15.10
CA LYS A 474 18.82 7.00 15.12
C LYS A 474 18.05 7.76 14.04
N LEU A 475 17.95 7.23 12.83
CA LEU A 475 17.30 7.94 11.72
C LEU A 475 15.77 7.83 11.75
N SER A 476 15.21 6.75 12.28
CA SER A 476 13.78 6.65 12.61
C SER A 476 13.38 7.71 13.63
N ALA A 477 14.18 7.90 14.69
CA ALA A 477 13.96 8.97 15.67
C ALA A 477 14.04 10.36 15.03
N LEU A 478 15.00 10.60 14.13
CA LEU A 478 15.09 11.85 13.37
C LEU A 478 13.85 12.09 12.51
N ARG A 479 13.37 11.07 11.78
CA ARG A 479 12.17 11.15 10.93
C ARG A 479 10.92 11.53 11.72
N GLN A 480 10.76 10.96 12.92
CA GLN A 480 9.67 11.30 13.82
C GLN A 480 9.75 12.76 14.33
N ALA A 481 10.96 13.20 14.66
CA ALA A 481 11.20 14.49 15.31
C ALA A 481 11.27 15.69 14.34
N ASN A 482 11.68 15.49 13.09
CA ASN A 482 11.89 16.57 12.12
C ASN A 482 11.07 16.35 10.85
N GLU A 483 9.99 17.14 10.71
CA GLU A 483 9.08 17.11 9.57
C GLU A 483 9.76 17.33 8.22
N ALA A 484 10.96 17.90 8.16
CA ALA A 484 11.70 18.00 6.91
C ALA A 484 11.94 16.63 6.28
N VAL A 485 12.21 15.60 7.07
CA VAL A 485 12.43 14.24 6.55
C VAL A 485 11.13 13.61 6.05
N ALA A 486 10.02 13.82 6.76
CA ALA A 486 8.73 13.22 6.41
C ALA A 486 8.04 13.95 5.24
N PHE A 487 7.96 15.27 5.30
CA PHE A 487 7.11 16.09 4.42
C PHE A 487 7.88 17.04 3.51
N GLY A 488 9.20 17.13 3.67
CA GLY A 488 9.99 18.16 3.03
C GLY A 488 10.32 17.87 1.58
N THR A 489 10.53 18.94 0.80
CA THR A 489 11.05 18.85 -0.57
C THR A 489 12.52 18.41 -0.56
N THR A 490 13.00 17.89 -1.69
CA THR A 490 14.40 17.48 -1.87
C THR A 490 15.15 18.44 -2.79
N ASP A 491 16.28 18.98 -2.33
CA ASP A 491 17.22 19.76 -3.15
C ASP A 491 18.58 19.06 -3.21
N ILE A 492 19.13 18.87 -4.41
CA ILE A 492 20.51 18.38 -4.58
C ILE A 492 21.48 19.55 -4.47
N LEU A 493 22.32 19.55 -3.45
CA LEU A 493 23.27 20.63 -3.15
C LEU A 493 24.65 20.42 -3.77
N TYR A 494 25.07 19.16 -3.90
CA TYR A 494 26.32 18.76 -4.54
C TYR A 494 26.24 17.29 -4.95
N SER A 495 26.73 16.94 -6.12
CA SER A 495 26.82 15.54 -6.53
C SER A 495 28.02 15.29 -7.45
N THR A 496 28.58 14.09 -7.35
CA THR A 496 29.61 13.57 -8.26
C THR A 496 29.25 12.12 -8.63
N ASN A 497 30.23 11.36 -9.11
CA ASN A 497 30.05 9.92 -9.28
C ASN A 497 29.81 9.21 -7.95
N ASP A 498 30.44 9.68 -6.86
CA ASP A 498 30.56 8.94 -5.60
C ASP A 498 30.09 9.70 -4.36
N VAL A 499 29.85 10.99 -4.49
CA VAL A 499 29.34 11.84 -3.41
C VAL A 499 27.97 12.39 -3.79
N LEU A 500 27.05 12.39 -2.82
CA LEU A 500 25.81 13.14 -2.89
C LEU A 500 25.63 13.95 -1.61
N VAL A 501 25.31 15.23 -1.76
CA VAL A 501 24.82 16.08 -0.68
C VAL A 501 23.45 16.59 -1.09
N TYR A 502 22.44 16.26 -0.29
CA TYR A 502 21.08 16.71 -0.53
C TYR A 502 20.47 17.29 0.75
N LYS A 503 19.45 18.12 0.57
CA LYS A 503 18.70 18.78 1.64
C LYS A 503 17.25 18.36 1.56
N ARG A 504 16.68 18.04 2.71
CA ARG A 504 15.24 17.95 2.94
C ARG A 504 14.77 19.19 3.66
N GLN A 505 13.67 19.81 3.23
CA GLN A 505 13.19 21.05 3.84
C GLN A 505 11.66 21.10 3.97
N PHE A 506 11.19 21.38 5.19
CA PHE A 506 9.78 21.68 5.49
C PHE A 506 9.72 23.01 6.26
N TYR A 507 9.37 24.09 5.56
CA TYR A 507 9.49 25.46 6.07
C TYR A 507 10.91 25.75 6.58
N ASP A 508 11.08 26.19 7.82
CA ASP A 508 12.39 26.50 8.39
C ASP A 508 13.13 25.25 8.89
N LYS A 509 12.46 24.10 8.98
CA LYS A 509 13.09 22.83 9.35
C LYS A 509 13.87 22.27 8.17
N GLN A 510 15.10 21.85 8.42
CA GLN A 510 16.02 21.37 7.39
C GLN A 510 16.82 20.15 7.89
N VAL A 511 17.06 19.20 7.00
CA VAL A 511 18.04 18.13 7.21
C VAL A 511 18.94 18.07 5.98
N ILE A 512 20.25 18.18 6.18
CA ILE A 512 21.25 18.01 5.10
C ILE A 512 21.97 16.69 5.32
N VAL A 513 22.04 15.89 4.27
CA VAL A 513 22.65 14.57 4.27
C VAL A 513 23.78 14.58 3.24
N ALA A 514 25.00 14.30 3.69
CA ALA A 514 26.18 14.18 2.83
C ALA A 514 26.72 12.75 2.89
N ILE A 515 26.76 12.08 1.74
CA ILE A 515 27.11 10.67 1.62
C ILE A 515 28.28 10.51 0.66
N ASN A 516 29.29 9.77 1.09
CA ASN A 516 30.30 9.19 0.22
C ASN A 516 30.10 7.67 0.13
N ARG A 517 29.67 7.17 -1.02
CA ARG A 517 29.43 5.72 -1.19
C ARG A 517 30.74 4.92 -1.27
N GLN A 518 31.86 5.53 -1.64
CA GLN A 518 33.12 4.80 -1.83
C GLN A 518 33.67 4.37 -0.47
N PRO A 519 33.92 3.06 -0.23
CA PRO A 519 34.27 2.57 1.11
C PRO A 519 35.64 3.06 1.61
N ASP A 520 36.58 3.33 0.71
CA ASP A 520 37.98 3.55 1.08
C ASP A 520 38.58 4.85 0.52
N GLN A 521 37.84 5.55 -0.35
CA GLN A 521 38.31 6.80 -0.96
C GLN A 521 37.68 7.99 -0.26
N SER A 522 38.49 9.01 0.01
CA SER A 522 38.01 10.27 0.57
C SER A 522 37.76 11.29 -0.53
N PHE A 523 36.74 12.13 -0.38
CA PHE A 523 36.42 13.20 -1.31
C PHE A 523 36.25 14.53 -0.58
N THR A 524 36.82 15.59 -1.14
CA THR A 524 36.57 16.94 -0.67
C THR A 524 35.33 17.52 -1.33
N VAL A 525 34.36 17.89 -0.51
CA VAL A 525 33.19 18.64 -0.91
C VAL A 525 33.52 20.13 -0.83
N PRO A 526 33.35 20.91 -1.91
CA PRO A 526 33.59 22.35 -1.89
C PRO A 526 32.58 23.05 -0.97
N ALA A 527 32.82 24.32 -0.64
CA ALA A 527 31.88 25.08 0.19
C ALA A 527 30.49 25.21 -0.49
N ILE A 528 29.45 24.68 0.17
CA ILE A 528 28.09 24.57 -0.38
C ILE A 528 27.24 25.73 0.10
N ASN A 529 26.46 26.35 -0.81
CA ASN A 529 25.43 27.32 -0.42
C ASN A 529 24.30 26.62 0.33
N THR A 530 23.88 27.18 1.45
CA THR A 530 22.80 26.61 2.26
C THR A 530 21.87 27.69 2.79
N THR A 531 20.67 27.26 3.14
CA THR A 531 19.66 28.03 3.88
C THR A 531 19.69 27.75 5.37
N LEU A 532 20.60 26.90 5.85
CA LEU A 532 20.82 26.72 7.29
C LEU A 532 21.27 28.05 7.93
N PRO A 533 20.80 28.37 9.15
CA PRO A 533 21.35 29.47 9.94
C PRO A 533 22.84 29.28 10.25
N THR A 534 23.55 30.38 10.50
CA THR A 534 24.95 30.34 10.95
C THR A 534 25.06 29.60 12.29
N GLY A 535 26.02 28.70 12.40
CA GLY A 535 26.20 27.87 13.58
C GLY A 535 26.99 26.61 13.28
N THR A 536 27.15 25.77 14.30
CA THR A 536 27.75 24.45 14.17
C THR A 536 26.68 23.39 14.38
N TYR A 537 26.62 22.43 13.46
CA TYR A 537 25.64 21.35 13.45
C TYR A 537 26.40 20.04 13.64
N SER A 538 26.15 19.34 14.74
CA SER A 538 26.70 18.01 14.97
C SER A 538 26.03 16.98 14.06
N ASP A 539 26.76 15.92 13.75
CA ASP A 539 26.21 14.76 13.07
C ASP A 539 25.16 14.07 13.96
N THR A 540 23.95 13.87 13.43
CA THR A 540 22.84 13.22 14.14
C THR A 540 23.12 11.75 14.41
N LEU A 541 24.03 11.15 13.64
CA LEU A 541 24.47 9.78 13.84
C LEU A 541 25.54 9.65 14.95
N ASP A 542 25.98 10.75 15.57
CA ASP A 542 27.05 10.79 16.58
C ASP A 542 28.35 10.10 16.10
N GLY A 543 28.66 10.21 14.81
CA GLY A 543 29.84 9.58 14.21
C GLY A 543 29.70 8.07 13.99
N LEU A 544 28.51 7.49 14.17
CA LEU A 544 28.25 6.06 13.92
C LEU A 544 28.67 5.63 12.51
N LEU A 545 28.43 6.50 11.53
CA LEU A 545 28.86 6.32 10.12
C LEU A 545 29.99 7.29 9.76
N TYR A 546 30.93 7.47 10.68
CA TYR A 546 32.15 8.28 10.55
C TYR A 546 31.89 9.80 10.38
N GLY A 547 30.64 10.25 10.56
CA GLY A 547 30.24 11.64 10.42
C GLY A 547 30.90 12.58 11.43
N SER A 548 30.94 13.86 11.07
CA SER A 548 31.53 14.96 11.78
C SER A 548 30.61 16.20 11.76
N SER A 549 30.95 17.23 12.55
CA SER A 549 30.14 18.45 12.60
C SER A 549 30.40 19.36 11.40
N ALA A 550 29.37 20.01 10.88
CA ALA A 550 29.50 21.09 9.90
C ALA A 550 29.42 22.46 10.56
N THR A 551 30.20 23.43 10.05
CA THR A 551 30.05 24.85 10.42
C THR A 551 29.48 25.64 9.25
N VAL A 552 28.41 26.37 9.52
CA VAL A 552 27.76 27.30 8.60
C VAL A 552 28.16 28.72 8.95
N SER A 553 28.68 29.44 7.96
CA SER A 553 29.08 30.85 8.09
C SER A 553 28.53 31.68 6.93
N THR A 554 28.37 32.98 7.13
CA THR A 554 27.96 33.91 6.08
C THR A 554 29.20 34.41 5.33
N VAL A 555 29.25 34.18 4.02
CA VAL A 555 30.31 34.67 3.14
C VAL A 555 29.65 35.51 2.05
N ASN A 556 29.97 36.80 1.98
CA ASN A 556 29.38 37.76 1.04
C ASN A 556 27.83 37.78 1.06
N GLY A 557 27.23 37.68 2.25
CA GLY A 557 25.77 37.70 2.42
C GLY A 557 25.05 36.37 2.15
N GLN A 558 25.77 35.31 1.75
CA GLN A 558 25.23 33.97 1.53
C GLN A 558 25.72 33.03 2.64
N ASN A 559 24.80 32.29 3.27
CA ASN A 559 25.18 31.22 4.20
C ASN A 559 25.77 30.05 3.42
N ARG A 560 26.91 29.54 3.92
CA ARG A 560 27.62 28.41 3.33
C ARG A 560 28.06 27.43 4.39
N ILE A 561 27.92 26.15 4.09
CA ILE A 561 28.68 25.09 4.76
C ILE A 561 30.11 25.22 4.25
N ALA A 562 31.09 25.30 5.16
CA ALA A 562 32.51 25.33 4.79
C ALA A 562 32.89 24.10 3.96
N SER A 563 33.99 24.15 3.19
CA SER A 563 34.48 22.93 2.53
C SER A 563 34.87 21.88 3.57
N PHE A 564 34.52 20.62 3.32
CA PHE A 564 34.79 19.48 4.21
C PHE A 564 35.22 18.26 3.40
N THR A 565 35.88 17.31 4.06
CA THR A 565 36.28 16.04 3.46
C THR A 565 35.41 14.93 4.02
N LEU A 566 34.81 14.14 3.13
CA LEU A 566 34.14 12.89 3.48
C LEU A 566 35.15 11.75 3.34
N SER A 567 35.42 11.04 4.42
CA SER A 567 36.18 9.80 4.40
C SER A 567 35.39 8.67 3.71
N GLY A 568 36.05 7.54 3.45
CA GLY A 568 35.43 6.43 2.74
C GLY A 568 34.26 5.82 3.54
N GLY A 569 33.07 5.78 2.94
CA GLY A 569 31.83 5.32 3.56
C GLY A 569 31.18 6.32 4.52
N GLU A 570 31.70 7.54 4.60
CA GLU A 570 31.21 8.54 5.54
C GLU A 570 29.81 9.04 5.17
N VAL A 571 28.94 9.09 6.17
CA VAL A 571 27.62 9.72 6.11
C VAL A 571 27.52 10.77 7.20
N ASN A 572 27.23 12.00 6.81
CA ASN A 572 26.91 13.09 7.72
C ASN A 572 25.43 13.43 7.63
N VAL A 573 24.76 13.57 8.78
CA VAL A 573 23.37 14.02 8.86
C VAL A 573 23.26 15.22 9.78
N TRP A 574 23.10 16.42 9.21
CA TRP A 574 22.97 17.66 9.96
C TRP A 574 21.52 18.14 9.99
N SER A 575 20.95 18.23 11.19
CA SER A 575 19.54 18.57 11.40
C SER A 575 19.39 19.95 12.02
N TYR A 576 18.49 20.75 11.47
CA TYR A 576 17.98 21.99 12.05
C TYR A 576 16.48 21.86 12.24
N ASN A 577 16.04 21.87 13.50
CA ASN A 577 14.67 21.58 13.88
C ASN A 577 14.11 22.67 14.81
N PRO A 578 13.94 23.92 14.32
CA PRO A 578 13.34 24.98 15.13
C PRO A 578 11.87 24.67 15.45
N ASP A 579 11.39 25.20 16.58
CA ASP A 579 9.95 25.26 16.82
C ASP A 579 9.31 26.26 15.84
N LEU A 580 8.39 25.77 15.01
CA LEU A 580 7.65 26.58 14.04
C LEU A 580 6.46 27.32 14.68
N GLY A 581 6.23 27.10 15.98
CA GLY A 581 5.11 27.61 16.75
C GLY A 581 3.77 27.00 16.32
N THR A 582 2.73 27.22 17.14
CA THR A 582 1.41 26.60 16.92
C THR A 582 0.38 27.56 16.33
N SER A 583 0.74 28.82 16.06
CA SER A 583 -0.19 29.87 15.59
C SER A 583 -0.49 29.80 14.08
N VAL A 584 0.45 29.27 13.29
CA VAL A 584 0.32 29.14 11.83
C VAL A 584 0.16 27.66 11.50
N PRO A 585 -0.99 27.24 10.95
CA PRO A 585 -1.18 25.86 10.53
C PRO A 585 -0.36 25.58 9.27
N ARG A 586 0.25 24.39 9.18
CA ARG A 586 1.11 23.97 8.07
C ARG A 586 0.83 22.51 7.75
N LEU A 587 0.35 22.22 6.55
CA LEU A 587 0.00 20.87 6.11
C LEU A 587 1.25 20.20 5.57
N GLY A 588 1.51 18.99 6.05
CA GLY A 588 2.56 18.11 5.55
C GLY A 588 2.01 16.98 4.68
N ASP A 589 0.85 16.42 5.05
CA ASP A 589 0.23 15.31 4.32
C ASP A 589 -1.29 15.24 4.54
N VAL A 590 -2.02 14.53 3.68
CA VAL A 590 -3.45 14.25 3.81
C VAL A 590 -3.75 12.81 3.39
N VAL A 591 -4.45 12.07 4.26
CA VAL A 591 -4.91 10.70 3.99
C VAL A 591 -6.39 10.56 4.36
N SER A 592 -7.28 10.09 3.50
CA SER A 592 -7.05 9.71 2.11
C SER A 592 -6.81 10.94 1.21
N THR A 593 -6.31 10.73 -0.01
CA THR A 593 -6.13 11.78 -1.03
C THR A 593 -7.38 11.98 -1.91
N MET A 594 -8.38 11.12 -1.73
CA MET A 594 -9.66 11.17 -2.42
C MET A 594 -10.79 10.59 -1.57
N GLY A 595 -12.03 10.95 -1.90
CA GLY A 595 -13.23 10.44 -1.23
C GLY A 595 -14.44 11.32 -1.52
N ARG A 596 -15.60 10.91 -1.03
CA ARG A 596 -16.89 11.59 -1.23
C ARG A 596 -17.33 12.34 0.02
N ALA A 597 -18.31 13.22 -0.16
CA ALA A 597 -18.95 13.93 0.95
C ALA A 597 -19.42 12.94 2.03
N GLY A 598 -19.07 13.24 3.28
CA GLY A 598 -19.35 12.36 4.43
C GLY A 598 -18.21 11.41 4.82
N ASN A 599 -17.20 11.19 3.97
CA ASN A 599 -16.03 10.42 4.36
C ASN A 599 -15.15 11.19 5.37
N THR A 600 -14.40 10.43 6.17
CA THR A 600 -13.34 10.97 7.02
C THR A 600 -12.10 11.29 6.19
N VAL A 601 -11.40 12.36 6.54
CA VAL A 601 -10.07 12.72 6.04
C VAL A 601 -9.18 13.11 7.22
N TYR A 602 -7.96 12.58 7.24
CA TYR A 602 -6.89 12.92 8.16
C TYR A 602 -5.94 13.91 7.50
N ILE A 603 -5.67 15.03 8.18
CA ILE A 603 -4.80 16.10 7.72
C ILE A 603 -3.62 16.19 8.70
N TYR A 604 -2.42 15.85 8.25
CA TYR A 604 -1.21 15.82 9.07
C TYR A 604 -0.35 17.07 8.85
N GLY A 605 0.34 17.51 9.90
CA GLY A 605 1.18 18.70 9.83
C GLY A 605 1.62 19.25 11.17
N THR A 606 1.70 20.57 11.28
CA THR A 606 2.00 21.26 12.54
C THR A 606 1.14 22.52 12.72
N GLY A 607 0.90 22.91 13.96
CA GLY A 607 0.05 24.06 14.31
C GLY A 607 -1.45 23.83 14.08
N LEU A 608 -1.88 22.57 14.03
CA LEU A 608 -3.24 22.17 13.64
C LEU A 608 -4.27 22.15 14.80
N GLY A 609 -3.80 22.33 16.04
CA GLY A 609 -4.63 22.17 17.24
C GLY A 609 -5.40 23.43 17.64
N GLY A 610 -6.39 23.25 18.53
CA GLY A 610 -7.22 24.34 19.06
C GLY A 610 -8.36 24.73 18.11
N THR A 611 -8.80 25.99 18.14
CA THR A 611 -9.90 26.45 17.27
C THR A 611 -9.40 26.68 15.84
N VAL A 612 -9.78 25.78 14.93
CA VAL A 612 -9.44 25.82 13.50
C VAL A 612 -10.68 25.67 12.63
N SER A 613 -10.59 26.12 11.37
CA SER A 613 -11.55 25.82 10.31
C SER A 613 -10.82 25.10 9.19
N VAL A 614 -11.32 23.93 8.80
CA VAL A 614 -10.89 23.22 7.58
C VAL A 614 -11.82 23.61 6.44
N LYS A 615 -11.26 23.87 5.25
CA LYS A 615 -12.04 24.17 4.04
C LYS A 615 -11.55 23.38 2.83
N PHE A 616 -12.51 22.97 2.01
CA PHE A 616 -12.31 22.46 0.66
C PHE A 616 -12.65 23.61 -0.29
N ASP A 617 -11.62 24.24 -0.83
CA ASP A 617 -11.65 25.58 -1.43
C ASP A 617 -12.30 26.61 -0.49
N THR A 618 -13.60 26.87 -0.69
CA THR A 618 -14.38 27.84 0.10
C THR A 618 -15.35 27.18 1.06
N THR A 619 -15.61 25.87 0.91
CA THR A 619 -16.64 25.14 1.67
C THR A 619 -16.05 24.60 2.97
N ALA A 620 -16.67 24.92 4.10
CA ALA A 620 -16.21 24.45 5.41
C ALA A 620 -16.48 22.96 5.61
N ALA A 621 -15.48 22.22 6.06
CA ALA A 621 -15.59 20.84 6.52
C ALA A 621 -15.96 20.78 8.01
N THR A 622 -16.54 19.66 8.44
CA THR A 622 -16.75 19.41 9.87
C THR A 622 -15.46 18.89 10.47
N VAL A 623 -14.92 19.57 11.48
CA VAL A 623 -13.76 19.07 12.25
C VAL A 623 -14.28 18.13 13.33
N VAL A 624 -13.86 16.86 13.29
CA VAL A 624 -14.24 15.83 14.26
C VAL A 624 -13.35 15.93 15.49
N SER A 625 -12.04 15.93 15.26
CA SER A 625 -11.02 16.01 16.31
C SER A 625 -9.78 16.74 15.78
N ASN A 626 -8.98 17.30 16.67
CA ASN A 626 -7.67 17.80 16.30
C ASN A 626 -6.66 17.75 17.44
N SER A 627 -5.40 17.72 17.04
CA SER A 627 -4.22 17.94 17.86
C SER A 627 -3.31 18.93 17.13
N ASN A 628 -2.14 19.24 17.70
CA ASN A 628 -1.17 20.07 16.99
C ASN A 628 -0.66 19.44 15.68
N ASN A 629 -0.79 18.11 15.52
CA ASN A 629 -0.13 17.36 14.47
C ASN A 629 -1.10 16.69 13.48
N VAL A 630 -2.37 16.53 13.87
CA VAL A 630 -3.39 15.90 13.02
C VAL A 630 -4.75 16.57 13.23
N ILE A 631 -5.51 16.72 12.16
CA ILE A 631 -6.95 17.01 12.17
C ILE A 631 -7.67 15.83 11.53
N GLU A 632 -8.71 15.35 12.20
CA GLU A 632 -9.73 14.50 11.60
C GLU A 632 -10.91 15.39 11.19
N ALA A 633 -11.29 15.34 9.92
CA ALA A 633 -12.40 16.11 9.40
C ALA A 633 -13.31 15.25 8.51
N ILE A 634 -14.52 15.72 8.27
CA ILE A 634 -15.47 15.12 7.35
C ILE A 634 -15.50 15.94 6.07
N VAL A 635 -15.31 15.25 4.93
CA VAL A 635 -15.41 15.84 3.59
C VAL A 635 -16.79 16.49 3.43
N PRO A 636 -16.86 17.81 3.15
CA PRO A 636 -18.14 18.51 3.07
C PRO A 636 -18.88 18.17 1.77
N SER A 637 -20.17 18.50 1.73
CA SER A 637 -20.91 18.53 0.47
C SER A 637 -20.41 19.70 -0.38
N VAL A 638 -19.48 19.41 -1.27
CA VAL A 638 -18.89 20.31 -2.26
C VAL A 638 -18.98 19.65 -3.63
N ALA A 639 -18.94 20.42 -4.71
CA ALA A 639 -18.90 19.85 -6.05
C ALA A 639 -17.73 18.85 -6.19
N ALA A 640 -17.91 17.78 -6.96
CA ALA A 640 -16.89 16.78 -7.22
C ALA A 640 -15.78 17.27 -8.20
N GLY A 641 -14.64 16.60 -8.16
CA GLY A 641 -13.38 16.97 -8.78
C GLY A 641 -12.35 17.49 -7.76
N VAL A 642 -11.16 17.81 -8.27
CA VAL A 642 -10.03 18.40 -7.52
C VAL A 642 -10.42 19.61 -6.69
N ARG A 643 -10.15 19.58 -5.38
CA ARG A 643 -10.26 20.70 -4.44
C ARG A 643 -8.95 20.93 -3.70
N GLN A 644 -8.80 22.10 -3.10
CA GLN A 644 -7.69 22.44 -2.23
C GLN A 644 -8.15 22.46 -0.77
N ILE A 645 -7.55 21.60 0.05
CA ILE A 645 -7.74 21.62 1.50
C ILE A 645 -6.87 22.73 2.09
N THR A 646 -7.47 23.58 2.92
CA THR A 646 -6.75 24.56 3.73
C THR A 646 -7.22 24.53 5.18
N VAL A 647 -6.32 24.84 6.10
CA VAL A 647 -6.63 25.01 7.53
C VAL A 647 -6.42 26.47 7.89
N THR A 648 -7.44 27.07 8.51
CA THR A 648 -7.40 28.45 9.01
C THR A 648 -7.40 28.46 10.54
N LYS A 649 -6.48 29.22 11.14
CA LYS A 649 -6.39 29.46 12.59
C LYS A 649 -6.23 30.96 12.86
N GLY A 650 -7.26 31.58 13.42
CA GLY A 650 -7.30 33.04 13.51
C GLY A 650 -7.25 33.68 12.11
N SER A 651 -6.27 34.53 11.86
CA SER A 651 -6.00 35.13 10.54
C SER A 651 -5.02 34.35 9.66
N ASN A 652 -4.41 33.28 10.19
CA ASN A 652 -3.41 32.51 9.46
C ASN A 652 -4.08 31.38 8.67
N VAL A 653 -3.67 31.21 7.41
CA VAL A 653 -4.10 30.13 6.52
C VAL A 653 -2.88 29.30 6.17
N SER A 654 -3.03 27.99 6.14
CA SER A 654 -1.97 27.06 5.75
C SER A 654 -1.65 27.11 4.27
N ASN A 655 -0.60 26.39 3.86
CA ASN A 655 -0.48 25.93 2.47
C ASN A 655 -1.71 25.09 2.08
N PRO A 656 -2.11 25.12 0.79
CA PRO A 656 -3.14 24.23 0.29
C PRO A 656 -2.59 22.81 0.13
N PHE A 657 -3.48 21.83 0.12
CA PHE A 657 -3.19 20.44 -0.22
C PHE A 657 -4.26 19.90 -1.17
N ARG A 658 -3.84 19.21 -2.24
CA ARG A 658 -4.74 18.66 -3.26
C ARG A 658 -5.58 17.50 -2.72
N TYR A 659 -6.87 17.48 -3.04
CA TYR A 659 -7.77 16.37 -2.72
C TYR A 659 -8.80 16.17 -3.83
N GLU A 660 -9.06 14.92 -4.24
CA GLU A 660 -10.08 14.60 -5.25
C GLU A 660 -11.42 14.27 -4.59
N VAL A 661 -12.43 15.14 -4.75
CA VAL A 661 -13.79 14.85 -4.25
C VAL A 661 -14.54 14.02 -5.28
N LEU A 662 -14.96 12.80 -4.92
CA LEU A 662 -15.72 11.90 -5.78
C LEU A 662 -17.20 12.29 -5.82
N SER A 663 -17.88 12.01 -6.94
CA SER A 663 -19.30 12.38 -7.11
C SER A 663 -20.24 11.54 -6.23
N ASP A 664 -19.96 10.24 -6.09
CA ASP A 664 -20.68 9.30 -5.20
C ASP A 664 -19.88 7.98 -5.11
N ASP A 665 -20.48 6.93 -4.53
CA ASP A 665 -20.03 5.54 -4.54
C ASP A 665 -19.56 5.14 -5.94
N GLN A 666 -18.34 4.62 -6.07
CA GLN A 666 -17.78 4.30 -7.38
C GLN A 666 -18.22 2.90 -7.86
N VAL A 667 -18.54 2.78 -9.15
CA VAL A 667 -18.90 1.53 -9.85
C VAL A 667 -18.20 1.48 -11.21
N GLN A 668 -18.16 0.30 -11.83
CA GLN A 668 -17.52 0.12 -13.13
C GLN A 668 -18.52 0.28 -14.28
N VAL A 669 -18.12 1.02 -15.32
CA VAL A 669 -18.75 0.96 -16.65
C VAL A 669 -17.71 0.53 -17.68
N ILE A 670 -18.00 -0.56 -18.37
CA ILE A 670 -17.19 -1.10 -19.46
C ILE A 670 -17.65 -0.46 -20.75
N PHE A 671 -16.89 0.53 -21.21
CA PHE A 671 -17.15 1.21 -22.47
C PHE A 671 -16.61 0.36 -23.62
N LYS A 672 -17.41 0.15 -24.67
CA LYS A 672 -17.00 -0.60 -25.87
C LYS A 672 -17.36 0.14 -27.14
N VAL A 673 -16.43 0.18 -28.09
CA VAL A 673 -16.65 0.83 -29.39
C VAL A 673 -15.87 0.15 -30.51
N ASN A 674 -16.52 -0.03 -31.65
CA ASN A 674 -15.89 -0.40 -32.90
C ASN A 674 -15.49 0.87 -33.65
N ALA A 675 -14.18 1.11 -33.77
CA ALA A 675 -13.61 2.31 -34.36
C ALA A 675 -12.26 2.02 -35.03
N SER A 676 -12.11 2.39 -36.30
CA SER A 676 -10.80 2.36 -36.98
C SER A 676 -9.96 3.58 -36.62
N THR A 677 -8.66 3.40 -36.40
CA THR A 677 -7.70 4.47 -36.09
C THR A 677 -6.56 4.51 -37.12
N ALA A 678 -5.90 5.66 -37.25
CA ALA A 678 -4.60 5.75 -37.91
C ALA A 678 -3.48 5.38 -36.91
N LEU A 679 -2.29 5.02 -37.42
CA LEU A 679 -1.13 4.77 -36.57
C LEU A 679 -0.86 5.96 -35.64
N GLY A 680 -0.68 5.69 -34.34
CA GLY A 680 -0.46 6.72 -33.31
C GLY A 680 -1.74 7.34 -32.73
N GLN A 681 -2.93 7.00 -33.24
CA GLN A 681 -4.21 7.38 -32.63
C GLN A 681 -4.73 6.29 -31.70
N ASN A 682 -5.20 6.69 -30.52
CA ASN A 682 -5.90 5.84 -29.57
C ASN A 682 -7.32 6.35 -29.30
N ILE A 683 -8.18 5.48 -28.79
CA ILE A 683 -9.56 5.81 -28.39
C ILE A 683 -9.61 6.12 -26.89
N TYR A 684 -10.43 7.11 -26.53
CA TYR A 684 -10.68 7.54 -25.15
C TYR A 684 -12.17 7.86 -24.98
N VAL A 685 -12.63 7.96 -23.73
CA VAL A 685 -13.97 8.45 -23.38
C VAL A 685 -13.87 9.74 -22.56
N VAL A 686 -14.75 10.69 -22.87
CA VAL A 686 -14.91 11.95 -22.15
C VAL A 686 -16.41 12.26 -22.02
N GLY A 687 -16.84 12.89 -20.94
CA GLY A 687 -18.27 13.06 -20.64
C GLY A 687 -18.58 14.15 -19.62
N SER A 688 -19.86 14.24 -19.27
CA SER A 688 -20.43 15.36 -18.51
C SER A 688 -20.12 15.40 -17.02
N ILE A 689 -19.54 14.33 -16.48
CA ILE A 689 -19.22 14.19 -15.05
C ILE A 689 -17.71 14.36 -14.81
N PRO A 690 -17.28 14.74 -13.58
CA PRO A 690 -15.86 14.88 -13.24
C PRO A 690 -15.04 13.62 -13.51
N GLU A 691 -15.57 12.45 -13.22
CA GLU A 691 -14.93 11.14 -13.46
C GLU A 691 -14.69 10.85 -14.95
N LEU A 692 -15.39 11.55 -15.85
CA LEU A 692 -15.18 11.51 -17.31
C LEU A 692 -14.60 12.83 -17.86
N GLY A 693 -13.97 13.63 -17.01
CA GLY A 693 -13.24 14.83 -17.44
C GLY A 693 -14.10 16.07 -17.70
N SER A 694 -15.42 16.05 -17.45
CA SER A 694 -16.32 17.20 -17.64
C SER A 694 -16.19 17.86 -19.03
N TRP A 695 -16.18 17.02 -20.08
CA TRP A 695 -16.00 17.40 -21.50
C TRP A 695 -14.63 17.96 -21.88
N ASP A 696 -13.65 17.92 -20.99
CA ASP A 696 -12.27 18.33 -21.28
C ASP A 696 -11.44 17.14 -21.81
N PRO A 697 -11.03 17.12 -23.10
CA PRO A 697 -10.21 16.03 -23.65
C PRO A 697 -8.82 15.89 -23.02
N ALA A 698 -8.32 16.91 -22.33
CA ALA A 698 -7.09 16.81 -21.57
C ALA A 698 -7.27 15.94 -20.31
N LYS A 699 -8.51 15.78 -19.85
CA LYS A 699 -8.93 14.97 -18.69
C LYS A 699 -9.76 13.76 -19.10
N ALA A 700 -9.66 13.32 -20.36
CA ALA A 700 -10.28 12.09 -20.80
C ALA A 700 -9.74 10.89 -20.00
N SER A 701 -10.40 9.74 -20.13
CA SER A 701 -9.95 8.46 -19.57
C SER A 701 -8.51 8.10 -19.99
N GLU A 702 -8.01 6.94 -19.54
CA GLU A 702 -6.87 6.33 -20.22
C GLU A 702 -7.23 5.85 -21.63
N ALA A 703 -6.22 5.45 -22.40
CA ALA A 703 -6.40 4.87 -23.72
C ALA A 703 -7.11 3.51 -23.61
N PHE A 704 -8.05 3.26 -24.52
CA PHE A 704 -8.76 1.99 -24.58
C PHE A 704 -7.83 0.85 -25.00
N LEU A 705 -8.15 -0.36 -24.56
CA LEU A 705 -7.51 -1.60 -24.98
C LEU A 705 -8.19 -2.14 -26.23
N ASN A 706 -7.46 -2.87 -27.07
CA ASN A 706 -7.95 -3.35 -28.37
C ASN A 706 -7.41 -4.75 -28.77
N PRO A 707 -7.57 -5.79 -27.91
CA PRO A 707 -7.11 -7.14 -28.25
C PRO A 707 -7.76 -7.70 -29.52
N ASN A 708 -8.97 -7.21 -29.87
CA ASN A 708 -9.76 -7.62 -31.02
C ASN A 708 -10.02 -6.46 -32.00
N TYR A 709 -9.01 -5.62 -32.27
CA TYR A 709 -9.14 -4.46 -33.16
C TYR A 709 -9.91 -4.79 -34.46
N PRO A 710 -10.90 -3.97 -34.89
CA PRO A 710 -11.17 -2.59 -34.48
C PRO A 710 -12.11 -2.42 -33.26
N GLU A 711 -12.36 -3.47 -32.49
CA GLU A 711 -13.05 -3.35 -31.21
C GLU A 711 -12.09 -2.80 -30.13
N TRP A 712 -12.57 -1.78 -29.43
CA TRP A 712 -11.91 -1.15 -28.30
C TRP A 712 -12.77 -1.29 -27.05
N PHE A 713 -12.15 -1.49 -25.89
CA PHE A 713 -12.84 -1.46 -24.61
C PHE A 713 -12.02 -0.82 -23.49
N LEU A 714 -12.71 -0.30 -22.47
CA LEU A 714 -12.09 0.18 -21.25
C LEU A 714 -13.09 0.16 -20.08
N PRO A 715 -12.79 -0.52 -18.97
CA PRO A 715 -13.45 -0.31 -17.68
C PRO A 715 -13.10 1.07 -17.13
N VAL A 716 -14.10 1.85 -16.74
CA VAL A 716 -13.93 3.17 -16.13
C VAL A 716 -14.77 3.27 -14.87
N SER A 717 -14.17 3.81 -13.80
CA SER A 717 -14.85 4.06 -12.54
C SER A 717 -15.69 5.33 -12.61
N VAL A 718 -16.98 5.22 -12.32
CA VAL A 718 -17.99 6.28 -12.40
C VAL A 718 -18.92 6.22 -11.17
N PRO A 719 -19.63 7.30 -10.82
CA PRO A 719 -20.57 7.27 -9.70
C PRO A 719 -21.75 6.33 -9.98
N LYS A 720 -22.16 5.61 -8.93
CA LYS A 720 -23.30 4.69 -8.87
C LYS A 720 -24.62 5.36 -9.27
N GLY A 721 -25.48 4.61 -9.95
CA GLY A 721 -26.86 4.99 -10.28
C GLY A 721 -27.01 6.32 -11.03
N THR A 722 -25.95 6.79 -11.67
CA THR A 722 -25.87 8.15 -12.22
C THR A 722 -26.07 8.11 -13.73
N THR A 723 -27.01 8.93 -14.22
CA THR A 723 -27.17 9.19 -15.65
C THR A 723 -26.19 10.29 -16.08
N PHE A 724 -25.38 10.01 -17.09
CA PHE A 724 -24.41 10.97 -17.63
C PHE A 724 -24.38 10.92 -19.16
N GLN A 725 -23.84 11.97 -19.75
CA GLN A 725 -23.58 12.04 -21.19
C GLN A 725 -22.09 11.86 -21.48
N TYR A 726 -21.76 11.28 -22.63
CA TYR A 726 -20.37 11.05 -23.04
C TYR A 726 -20.20 11.01 -24.55
N LYS A 727 -18.95 11.07 -25.00
CA LYS A 727 -18.50 10.80 -26.36
C LYS A 727 -17.18 10.04 -26.36
N PHE A 728 -16.96 9.26 -27.40
CA PHE A 728 -15.65 8.76 -27.76
C PHE A 728 -14.84 9.82 -28.52
N ILE A 729 -13.54 9.84 -28.26
CA ILE A 729 -12.59 10.68 -28.99
C ILE A 729 -11.41 9.84 -29.48
N LYS A 730 -10.82 10.24 -30.61
CA LYS A 730 -9.49 9.79 -31.04
C LYS A 730 -8.49 10.85 -30.65
N LYS A 731 -7.39 10.46 -30.01
CA LYS A 731 -6.29 11.36 -29.67
C LYS A 731 -4.96 10.78 -30.17
N ASP A 732 -4.13 11.63 -30.77
CA ASP A 732 -2.78 11.26 -31.18
C ASP A 732 -1.71 11.73 -30.18
N GLY A 733 -0.45 11.33 -30.41
CA GLY A 733 0.68 11.72 -29.55
C GLY A 733 1.01 13.21 -29.53
N ALA A 734 0.47 14.01 -30.46
CA ALA A 734 0.59 15.47 -30.44
C ALA A 734 -0.57 16.15 -29.69
N GLY A 735 -1.53 15.38 -29.20
CA GLY A 735 -2.71 15.86 -28.49
C GLY A 735 -3.85 16.34 -29.41
N ASN A 736 -3.81 16.07 -30.71
CA ASN A 736 -4.92 16.40 -31.60
C ASN A 736 -6.12 15.50 -31.29
N VAL A 737 -7.31 16.09 -31.21
CA VAL A 737 -8.54 15.40 -30.81
C VAL A 737 -9.54 15.38 -31.96
N ILE A 738 -10.04 14.18 -32.31
CA ILE A 738 -11.17 13.99 -33.22
C ILE A 738 -12.33 13.42 -32.40
N TRP A 739 -13.42 14.17 -32.32
CA TRP A 739 -14.65 13.73 -31.66
C TRP A 739 -15.46 12.82 -32.58
N GLU A 740 -16.14 11.83 -32.01
CA GLU A 740 -17.18 11.13 -32.76
C GLU A 740 -18.31 12.09 -33.17
N GLY A 741 -18.94 11.78 -34.31
CA GLY A 741 -20.05 12.54 -34.85
C GLY A 741 -21.31 12.46 -33.97
N GLY A 742 -22.44 12.93 -34.53
CA GLY A 742 -23.76 12.76 -33.89
C GLY A 742 -23.97 13.51 -32.57
N SER A 743 -25.06 13.15 -31.89
CA SER A 743 -25.44 13.69 -30.57
C SER A 743 -24.65 13.01 -29.45
N ASN A 744 -24.61 13.63 -28.27
CA ASN A 744 -24.00 12.99 -27.08
C ASN A 744 -24.70 11.66 -26.78
N ARG A 745 -23.91 10.65 -26.43
CA ARG A 745 -24.43 9.38 -25.91
C ARG A 745 -24.87 9.59 -24.47
N THR A 746 -25.82 8.78 -24.01
CA THR A 746 -26.30 8.80 -22.61
C THR A 746 -26.27 7.40 -22.05
N PHE A 747 -25.79 7.24 -20.83
CA PHE A 747 -25.77 5.96 -20.11
C PHE A 747 -26.13 6.19 -18.64
N THR A 748 -26.63 5.15 -17.97
CA THR A 748 -26.87 5.15 -16.52
C THR A 748 -26.10 3.99 -15.91
N SER A 749 -25.19 4.29 -14.99
CA SER A 749 -24.36 3.30 -14.31
C SER A 749 -25.19 2.40 -13.38
N SER A 750 -24.61 1.26 -12.98
CA SER A 750 -25.24 0.34 -12.04
C SER A 750 -25.65 1.04 -10.74
N SER A 751 -26.83 0.68 -10.23
CA SER A 751 -27.33 1.15 -8.92
C SER A 751 -26.89 0.26 -7.76
N SER A 752 -26.18 -0.84 -8.02
CA SER A 752 -25.59 -1.71 -7.00
C SER A 752 -24.19 -1.24 -6.66
N SER A 753 -23.82 -1.25 -5.37
CA SER A 753 -22.41 -1.07 -4.95
C SER A 753 -21.55 -2.20 -5.52
N ALA A 754 -20.28 -1.92 -5.82
CA ALA A 754 -19.39 -2.78 -6.62
C ALA A 754 -19.96 -3.19 -7.99
N GLY A 755 -20.99 -2.48 -8.47
CA GLY A 755 -21.69 -2.83 -9.68
C GLY A 755 -20.80 -2.69 -10.91
N SER A 756 -21.05 -3.52 -11.91
CA SER A 756 -20.46 -3.40 -13.23
C SER A 756 -21.56 -3.32 -14.29
N SER A 757 -21.35 -2.54 -15.34
CA SER A 757 -22.30 -2.40 -16.44
C SER A 757 -21.56 -2.28 -17.77
N ASP A 758 -22.08 -2.92 -18.81
CA ASP A 758 -21.50 -2.92 -20.15
C ASP A 758 -22.35 -2.05 -21.09
N THR A 759 -21.70 -1.18 -21.85
CA THR A 759 -22.37 -0.33 -22.86
C THR A 759 -22.80 -1.11 -24.11
N GLY A 760 -22.35 -2.35 -24.26
CA GLY A 760 -22.38 -3.11 -25.51
C GLY A 760 -21.40 -2.54 -26.53
N THR A 761 -21.03 -3.33 -27.55
CA THR A 761 -20.12 -2.84 -28.61
C THR A 761 -20.83 -1.83 -29.51
N LEU A 762 -20.60 -0.54 -29.26
CA LEU A 762 -21.17 0.57 -30.02
C LEU A 762 -20.39 0.79 -31.34
N THR A 763 -21.01 1.36 -32.36
CA THR A 763 -20.28 1.82 -33.56
C THR A 763 -19.89 3.28 -33.43
N TRP A 764 -18.66 3.65 -33.79
CA TRP A 764 -18.22 5.04 -33.89
C TRP A 764 -19.14 5.86 -34.81
N GLN A 765 -19.60 7.03 -34.36
CA GLN A 765 -20.54 7.90 -35.09
C GLN A 765 -19.88 8.88 -36.07
#